data_AF-A0A2S8V3I4-F1
#
_entry.id   AF-A0A2S8V3I4-F1
#
_cell.length_a   1.000
_cell.length_b   1.000
_cell.length_c   1.000
_cell.angle_alpha   90.00
_cell.angle_beta   90.00
_cell.angle_gamma   90.00
#
_symmetry.space_group_name_H-M   'P 1'
#
loop_
_entity.id
_entity.type
_entity.pdbx_description
1 polymer ?
#
loop_
_entity_poly.entity_id
_entity_poly.type
_entity_poly.pdbx_seq_one_letter_code
_entity_poly.pdbx_strand_id
1 'polypeptide(L)'
;MIIGTAGHIDHGKTTLVRALTGVDTDRLKEEKARGISIELGYAYTPLANGDVLGFIDVPGHEKLVHTMAAGASGIDFGLLVVAADDGVMPQTREHLAILSLLGVAQGAVALTKTDRADAAQQMAVRAEIAELAAGTFLAGAPVFAVQASQAGDPGAAELKSYLHAQAEGVRQRDAAGLFRLAVDRVFTLAGHGTVVTGTAHAGQARAGDDTADLRLMPAGTRVRVRSIHAQNQSSETGAAGQRCALNLAGIDKSAISRGDWIADARCFLPSRHIDVALTLLPSADAPVRAWAPLHVHIGAARHVAHAVPLSAETLAPGQSGWVQLVFDEPVCAMPGDRYIVRNAQATRTVGGGRVLDPNAPDRKRRAASRLQGLQALTDMLDGGGLPPVLAHAPLGLDEGALQRLTGKPVRAIEAPHGALWIETRNAQAPRTLILGTHWDALIERVEHALTAFHHGAPDEPGPDSARLRRMAMPVGSDALWTAVLDHLQRDGRVARNGPWLHLPTHTSTLADAESALAQRLLPLLQQGGFDPPWVRDLARAQDEPEERVRQLLRKLLRRGDVAQVVKDLFYHRDQVRALARLAADLAARPEGLNAAVFRDATGLGRKRAIQILEFFDRVGYTRRVRDTHLLRPESAYAAMQADAEPVS
;
A
#
# COMPACT_ATOMS: atom_id res chain seq x y z
N MET A 1 24.51 -14.10 8.10
CA MET A 1 23.99 -13.84 9.47
C MET A 1 24.66 -12.60 10.03
N ILE A 2 23.89 -11.66 10.61
CA ILE A 2 24.40 -10.49 11.33
C ILE A 2 24.26 -10.69 12.85
N ILE A 3 25.38 -10.58 13.56
CA ILE A 3 25.47 -10.63 15.01
C ILE A 3 25.58 -9.21 15.55
N GLY A 4 24.70 -8.83 16.46
CA GLY A 4 24.83 -7.59 17.23
C GLY A 4 25.41 -7.86 18.60
N THR A 5 26.54 -7.24 18.93
CA THR A 5 27.08 -7.29 20.30
C THR A 5 26.34 -6.29 21.17
N ALA A 6 26.01 -6.68 22.39
CA ALA A 6 25.25 -5.85 23.33
C ALA A 6 25.81 -6.01 24.74
N GLY A 7 25.85 -4.94 25.52
CA GLY A 7 26.35 -5.01 26.90
C GLY A 7 26.84 -3.67 27.41
N HIS A 8 27.09 -3.58 28.72
CA HIS A 8 27.58 -2.37 29.37
C HIS A 8 28.90 -1.89 28.78
N ILE A 9 29.19 -0.60 28.95
CA ILE A 9 30.50 -0.02 28.67
C ILE A 9 31.61 -0.81 29.40
N ASP A 10 32.80 -0.90 28.80
CA ASP A 10 33.96 -1.60 29.36
C ASP A 10 33.81 -3.09 29.71
N HIS A 11 32.73 -3.75 29.28
CA HIS A 11 32.58 -5.20 29.37
C HIS A 11 33.35 -5.97 28.28
N GLY A 12 34.15 -5.28 27.45
CA GLY A 12 35.03 -5.93 26.45
C GLY A 12 34.36 -6.33 25.14
N LYS A 13 33.27 -5.67 24.72
CA LYS A 13 32.58 -5.92 23.43
C LYS A 13 33.54 -5.82 22.23
N THR A 14 34.23 -4.70 22.08
CA THR A 14 35.17 -4.42 20.99
C THR A 14 36.35 -5.39 21.00
N THR A 15 36.91 -5.68 22.18
CA THR A 15 37.97 -6.69 22.36
C THR A 15 37.50 -8.08 21.92
N LEU A 16 36.27 -8.46 22.26
CA LEU A 16 35.68 -9.72 21.84
C LEU A 16 35.47 -9.79 20.33
N VAL A 17 34.94 -8.74 19.70
CA VAL A 17 34.79 -8.67 18.24
C VAL A 17 36.14 -8.81 17.55
N ARG A 18 37.18 -8.14 18.06
CA ARG A 18 38.55 -8.29 17.56
C ARG A 18 39.09 -9.70 17.73
N ALA A 19 38.84 -10.36 18.86
CA ALA A 19 39.27 -11.74 19.09
C ALA A 19 38.58 -12.72 18.11
N LEU A 20 37.31 -12.51 17.80
CA LEU A 20 36.53 -13.37 16.91
C LEU A 20 36.87 -13.15 15.41
N THR A 21 37.10 -11.89 15.02
CA THR A 21 37.19 -11.47 13.60
C THR A 21 38.58 -11.06 13.15
N GLY A 22 39.47 -10.68 14.08
CA GLY A 22 40.75 -10.04 13.78
C GLY A 22 40.67 -8.55 13.42
N VAL A 23 39.45 -7.97 13.36
CA VAL A 23 39.22 -6.58 12.94
C VAL A 23 39.05 -5.67 14.16
N ASP A 24 39.75 -4.54 14.15
CA ASP A 24 39.55 -3.46 15.13
C ASP A 24 38.36 -2.59 14.71
N THR A 25 37.32 -2.55 15.54
CA THR A 25 36.08 -1.83 15.26
C THR A 25 36.13 -0.35 15.63
N ASP A 26 37.01 0.04 16.55
CA ASP A 26 37.20 1.44 16.93
C ASP A 26 38.03 2.16 15.85
N ARG A 27 37.39 3.06 15.10
CA ARG A 27 38.02 3.72 13.95
C ARG A 27 38.39 5.16 14.25
N LEU A 28 37.66 5.83 15.12
CA LEU A 28 37.90 7.24 15.44
C LEU A 28 39.07 7.37 16.42
N LYS A 29 39.87 8.44 16.25
CA LYS A 29 40.94 8.77 17.20
C LYS A 29 40.40 8.98 18.62
N GLU A 30 39.18 9.51 18.74
CA GLU A 30 38.50 9.74 20.01
C GLU A 30 38.08 8.43 20.70
N GLU A 31 37.62 7.44 19.93
CA GLU A 31 37.27 6.10 20.46
C GLU A 31 38.50 5.45 21.08
N LYS A 32 39.62 5.47 20.36
CA LYS A 32 40.90 4.91 20.82
C LYS A 32 41.48 5.65 22.03
N ALA A 33 41.30 6.96 22.09
CA ALA A 33 41.81 7.77 23.20
C ALA A 33 40.98 7.61 24.49
N ARG A 34 39.67 7.38 24.37
CA ARG A 34 38.75 7.28 25.50
C ARG A 34 38.39 5.85 25.90
N GLY A 35 38.70 4.86 25.07
CA GLY A 35 38.32 3.46 25.28
C GLY A 35 36.83 3.19 25.14
N ILE A 36 36.09 4.08 24.46
CA ILE A 36 34.62 3.98 24.31
C ILE A 36 34.27 3.97 22.83
N SER A 37 33.44 3.03 22.39
CA SER A 37 32.89 3.04 21.02
C SER A 37 31.80 4.10 20.90
N ILE A 38 31.93 4.98 19.91
CA ILE A 38 31.06 6.14 19.69
C ILE A 38 30.16 5.90 18.47
N GLU A 39 30.73 5.41 17.37
CA GLU A 39 30.01 4.97 16.18
C GLU A 39 29.75 3.45 16.21
N LEU A 40 28.88 2.98 15.32
CA LEU A 40 28.74 1.54 15.09
C LEU A 40 30.00 1.00 14.44
N GLY A 41 30.62 0.02 15.10
CA GLY A 41 31.72 -0.75 14.56
C GLY A 41 31.21 -1.89 13.68
N TYR A 42 31.92 -2.18 12.59
CA TYR A 42 31.55 -3.28 11.70
C TYR A 42 32.75 -4.15 11.37
N ALA A 43 32.58 -5.45 11.55
CA ALA A 43 33.55 -6.47 11.19
C ALA A 43 32.86 -7.59 10.41
N TYR A 44 33.58 -8.19 9.47
CA TYR A 44 33.04 -9.24 8.61
C TYR A 44 34.04 -10.39 8.52
N THR A 45 33.57 -11.61 8.71
CA THR A 45 34.37 -12.83 8.59
C THR A 45 33.75 -13.71 7.50
N PRO A 46 34.48 -14.04 6.43
CA PRO A 46 33.98 -14.98 5.43
C PRO A 46 33.89 -16.39 6.01
N LEU A 47 32.84 -17.12 5.61
CA LEU A 47 32.61 -18.52 5.97
C LEU A 47 33.02 -19.44 4.82
N ALA A 48 33.30 -20.70 5.13
CA ALA A 48 33.77 -21.68 4.15
C ALA A 48 32.74 -21.98 3.04
N ASN A 49 31.45 -21.81 3.33
CA ASN A 49 30.35 -21.97 2.39
C ASN A 49 30.13 -20.75 1.46
N GLY A 50 30.95 -19.69 1.59
CA GLY A 50 30.83 -18.45 0.82
C GLY A 50 29.92 -17.39 1.44
N ASP A 51 29.20 -17.70 2.52
CA ASP A 51 28.47 -16.70 3.30
C ASP A 51 29.43 -15.81 4.10
N VAL A 52 28.90 -14.71 4.62
CA VAL A 52 29.66 -13.78 5.48
C VAL A 52 28.95 -13.64 6.82
N LEU A 53 29.74 -13.80 7.88
CA LEU A 53 29.35 -13.50 9.24
C LEU A 53 29.65 -12.03 9.53
N GLY A 54 28.62 -11.22 9.72
CA GLY A 54 28.75 -9.81 10.05
C GLY A 54 28.64 -9.58 11.56
N PHE A 55 29.51 -8.74 12.11
CA PHE A 55 29.42 -8.26 13.49
C PHE A 55 29.13 -6.76 13.47
N ILE A 56 28.16 -6.36 14.28
CA ILE A 56 27.84 -4.97 14.58
C ILE A 56 28.22 -4.73 16.03
N ASP A 57 29.30 -3.96 16.23
CA ASP A 57 29.73 -3.53 17.55
C ASP A 57 28.91 -2.32 17.97
N VAL A 58 28.00 -2.54 18.91
CA VAL A 58 27.04 -1.52 19.35
C VAL A 58 27.63 -0.73 20.52
N PRO A 59 27.58 0.60 20.50
CA PRO A 59 28.04 1.42 21.61
C PRO A 59 27.21 1.14 22.86
N GLY A 60 27.89 0.91 24.00
CA GLY A 60 27.22 0.53 25.25
C GLY A 60 26.64 1.68 26.06
N HIS A 61 26.98 2.93 25.73
CA HIS A 61 26.62 4.09 26.54
C HIS A 61 25.16 4.51 26.33
N GLU A 62 24.44 4.84 27.41
CA GLU A 62 23.04 5.32 27.40
C GLU A 62 22.74 6.44 26.37
N LYS A 63 23.68 7.38 26.14
CA LYS A 63 23.52 8.48 25.18
C LYS A 63 23.58 8.01 23.73
N LEU A 64 24.12 6.81 23.49
CA LEU A 64 24.36 6.23 22.17
C LEU A 64 23.36 5.13 21.81
N VAL A 65 22.29 4.94 22.60
CA VAL A 65 21.21 3.99 22.27
C VAL A 65 20.53 4.34 20.94
N HIS A 66 20.47 5.62 20.56
CA HIS A 66 19.98 6.02 19.24
C HIS A 66 20.88 5.47 18.10
N THR A 67 22.17 5.34 18.36
CA THR A 67 23.14 4.73 17.46
C THR A 67 23.01 3.22 17.44
N MET A 68 22.79 2.59 18.61
CA MET A 68 22.41 1.19 18.70
C MET A 68 21.17 0.87 17.86
N ALA A 69 20.07 1.60 18.04
CA ALA A 69 18.79 1.29 17.41
C ALA A 69 18.89 1.25 15.88
N ALA A 70 19.65 2.17 15.30
CA ALA A 70 19.87 2.22 13.85
C ALA A 70 20.69 1.03 13.32
N GLY A 71 21.67 0.54 14.08
CA GLY A 71 22.49 -0.61 13.72
C GLY A 71 21.83 -1.95 14.05
N ALA A 72 20.93 -1.95 15.04
CA ALA A 72 20.24 -3.14 15.49
C ALA A 72 19.12 -3.59 14.54
N SER A 73 18.68 -2.66 13.68
CA SER A 73 17.77 -2.92 12.57
C SER A 73 18.43 -3.85 11.53
N GLY A 74 18.23 -5.16 11.70
CA GLY A 74 18.83 -6.19 10.86
C GLY A 74 19.70 -7.21 11.59
N ILE A 75 19.82 -7.15 12.92
CA ILE A 75 20.44 -8.22 13.70
C ILE A 75 19.61 -9.50 13.54
N ASP A 76 20.28 -10.59 13.19
CA ASP A 76 19.70 -11.93 13.19
C ASP A 76 19.95 -12.64 14.53
N PHE A 77 21.08 -12.34 15.18
CA PHE A 77 21.57 -13.04 16.37
C PHE A 77 22.13 -12.06 17.42
N GLY A 78 21.66 -12.14 18.66
CA GLY A 78 22.12 -11.29 19.76
C GLY A 78 23.29 -11.91 20.52
N LEU A 79 24.40 -11.18 20.67
CA LEU A 79 25.52 -11.59 21.54
C LEU A 79 25.62 -10.66 22.75
N LEU A 80 25.12 -11.12 23.89
CA LEU A 80 25.16 -10.35 25.14
C LEU A 80 26.52 -10.54 25.83
N VAL A 81 27.21 -9.44 26.11
CA VAL A 81 28.55 -9.43 26.71
C VAL A 81 28.44 -8.92 28.15
N VAL A 82 28.83 -9.77 29.09
CA VAL A 82 28.78 -9.52 30.53
C VAL A 82 30.17 -9.77 31.09
N ALA A 83 30.74 -8.80 31.81
CA ALA A 83 32.04 -9.00 32.42
C ALA A 83 31.89 -9.76 33.75
N ALA A 84 32.79 -10.71 34.02
CA ALA A 84 32.75 -11.54 35.21
C ALA A 84 33.10 -10.75 36.50
N ASP A 85 33.84 -9.64 36.36
CA ASP A 85 34.19 -8.74 37.48
C ASP A 85 33.00 -7.85 37.89
N ASP A 86 32.25 -7.32 36.92
CA ASP A 86 31.16 -6.36 37.15
C ASP A 86 29.75 -6.98 37.25
N GLY A 87 29.54 -8.15 36.64
CA GLY A 87 28.22 -8.80 36.61
C GLY A 87 27.17 -8.07 35.74
N VAL A 88 25.88 -8.25 36.07
CA VAL A 88 24.79 -7.70 35.26
C VAL A 88 24.52 -6.22 35.59
N MET A 89 24.89 -5.34 34.65
CA MET A 89 24.71 -3.89 34.77
C MET A 89 23.39 -3.37 34.16
N PRO A 90 22.92 -2.15 34.53
CA PRO A 90 21.69 -1.56 33.97
C PRO A 90 21.65 -1.47 32.45
N GLN A 91 22.78 -1.12 31.80
CA GLN A 91 22.89 -1.09 30.33
C GLN A 91 22.78 -2.48 29.71
N THR A 92 23.24 -3.52 30.39
CA THR A 92 23.06 -4.92 29.95
C THR A 92 21.57 -5.28 29.89
N ARG A 93 20.80 -4.87 30.90
CA ARG A 93 19.34 -5.06 30.94
C ARG A 93 18.63 -4.26 29.85
N GLU A 94 19.02 -3.00 29.65
CA GLU A 94 18.45 -2.14 28.62
C GLU A 94 18.72 -2.69 27.22
N HIS A 95 19.94 -3.12 26.92
CA HIS A 95 20.26 -3.68 25.60
C HIS A 95 19.52 -4.99 25.32
N LEU A 96 19.39 -5.88 26.31
CA LEU A 96 18.59 -7.09 26.16
C LEU A 96 17.12 -6.77 25.85
N ALA A 97 16.55 -5.78 26.54
CA ALA A 97 15.21 -5.31 26.27
C ALA A 97 15.07 -4.75 24.84
N ILE A 98 16.04 -3.94 24.38
CA ILE A 98 16.06 -3.41 23.01
C ILE A 98 16.12 -4.53 21.96
N LEU A 99 17.02 -5.51 22.13
CA LEU A 99 17.13 -6.65 21.21
C LEU A 99 15.82 -7.45 21.14
N SER A 100 15.17 -7.66 22.29
CA SER A 100 13.87 -8.33 22.37
C SER A 100 12.77 -7.54 21.65
N LEU A 101 12.70 -6.21 21.86
CA LEU A 101 11.74 -5.33 21.19
C LEU A 101 11.95 -5.25 19.68
N LEU A 102 13.20 -5.35 19.22
CA LEU A 102 13.57 -5.43 17.81
C LEU A 102 13.34 -6.82 17.19
N GLY A 103 12.85 -7.78 17.97
CA GLY A 103 12.44 -9.10 17.48
C GLY A 103 13.59 -10.08 17.27
N VAL A 104 14.75 -9.87 17.89
CA VAL A 104 15.82 -10.86 17.91
C VAL A 104 15.33 -12.09 18.68
N ALA A 105 15.43 -13.27 18.04
CA ALA A 105 14.85 -14.51 18.56
C ALA A 105 15.90 -15.55 18.98
N GLN A 106 17.18 -15.33 18.66
CA GLN A 106 18.27 -16.24 18.97
C GLN A 106 19.49 -15.46 19.46
N GLY A 107 20.26 -16.07 20.35
CA GLY A 107 21.44 -15.43 20.88
C GLY A 107 22.31 -16.32 21.76
N ALA A 108 23.41 -15.75 22.23
CA ALA A 108 24.34 -16.35 23.18
C ALA A 108 24.87 -15.29 24.14
N VAL A 109 25.47 -15.74 25.24
CA VAL A 109 26.11 -14.86 26.23
C VAL A 109 27.61 -15.12 26.25
N ALA A 110 28.41 -14.06 26.19
CA ALA A 110 29.84 -14.09 26.43
C ALA A 110 30.14 -13.50 27.82
N LEU A 111 30.58 -14.34 28.73
CA LEU A 111 31.10 -13.96 30.04
C LEU A 111 32.58 -13.61 29.89
N THR A 112 32.89 -12.32 29.79
CA THR A 112 34.24 -11.79 29.55
C THR A 112 35.02 -11.54 30.83
N LYS A 113 36.32 -11.25 30.73
CA LYS A 113 37.21 -10.92 31.86
C LYS A 113 37.25 -12.00 32.96
N THR A 114 37.17 -13.27 32.58
CA THR A 114 37.19 -14.39 33.54
C THR A 114 38.54 -14.55 34.23
N ASP A 115 39.59 -13.90 33.74
CA ASP A 115 40.89 -13.73 34.40
C ASP A 115 40.82 -12.88 35.68
N ARG A 116 39.77 -12.07 35.83
CA ARG A 116 39.61 -11.11 36.94
C ARG A 116 38.63 -11.55 38.02
N ALA A 117 37.98 -12.69 37.84
CA ALA A 117 36.94 -13.19 38.74
C ALA A 117 37.24 -14.64 39.11
N ASP A 118 37.10 -14.98 40.40
CA ASP A 118 37.24 -16.37 40.85
C ASP A 118 36.05 -17.25 40.43
N ALA A 119 36.15 -18.56 40.66
CA ALA A 119 35.11 -19.51 40.26
C ALA A 119 33.75 -19.24 40.95
N ALA A 120 33.76 -18.78 42.21
CA ALA A 120 32.54 -18.49 42.95
C ALA A 120 31.83 -17.25 42.39
N GLN A 121 32.59 -16.19 42.10
CA GLN A 121 32.09 -14.99 41.44
C GLN A 121 31.55 -15.28 40.05
N GLN A 122 32.26 -16.07 39.24
CA GLN A 122 31.78 -16.48 37.92
C GLN A 122 30.47 -17.28 38.01
N MET A 123 30.31 -18.16 39.00
CA MET A 123 29.06 -18.88 39.24
C MET A 123 27.92 -17.94 39.63
N ALA A 124 28.17 -16.95 40.49
CA ALA A 124 27.18 -15.95 40.87
C ALA A 124 26.71 -15.12 39.66
N VAL A 125 27.64 -14.63 38.84
CA VAL A 125 27.31 -13.87 37.62
C VAL A 125 26.54 -14.73 36.62
N ARG A 126 26.85 -16.03 36.49
CA ARG A 126 26.07 -16.96 35.65
C ARG A 126 24.62 -17.10 36.15
N ALA A 127 24.40 -17.11 37.46
CA ALA A 127 23.05 -17.13 38.02
C ALA A 127 22.29 -15.82 37.72
N GLU A 128 22.93 -14.66 37.85
CA GLU A 128 22.35 -13.37 37.47
C GLU A 128 21.99 -13.30 35.98
N ILE A 129 22.86 -13.84 35.11
CA ILE A 129 22.59 -13.95 33.67
C ILE A 129 21.37 -14.83 33.42
N ALA A 130 21.26 -15.98 34.10
CA ALA A 130 20.12 -16.87 33.95
C ALA A 130 18.80 -16.22 34.38
N GLU A 131 18.82 -15.46 35.49
CA GLU A 131 17.67 -14.68 35.95
C GLU A 131 17.29 -13.58 34.94
N LEU A 132 18.27 -12.83 34.43
CA LEU A 132 18.03 -11.81 33.41
C LEU A 132 17.49 -12.40 32.11
N ALA A 133 17.99 -13.57 31.71
CA ALA A 133 17.60 -14.23 30.47
C ALA A 133 16.21 -14.87 30.55
N ALA A 134 15.70 -15.14 31.75
CA ALA A 134 14.39 -15.75 31.95
C ALA A 134 13.27 -14.93 31.28
N GLY A 135 12.44 -15.59 30.47
CA GLY A 135 11.35 -14.93 29.74
C GLY A 135 11.79 -14.12 28.52
N THR A 136 13.06 -14.20 28.11
CA THR A 136 13.60 -13.56 26.89
C THR A 136 14.06 -14.61 25.88
N PHE A 137 14.50 -14.17 24.70
CA PHE A 137 15.07 -15.05 23.69
C PHE A 137 16.41 -15.69 24.09
N LEU A 138 17.03 -15.24 25.18
CA LEU A 138 18.24 -15.84 25.76
C LEU A 138 17.95 -16.91 26.82
N ALA A 139 16.68 -17.21 27.11
CA ALA A 139 16.33 -18.26 28.07
C ALA A 139 16.91 -19.61 27.61
N GLY A 140 17.83 -20.17 28.41
CA GLY A 140 18.55 -21.41 28.07
C GLY A 140 19.65 -21.25 27.02
N ALA A 141 20.01 -20.02 26.63
CA ALA A 141 21.11 -19.77 25.71
C ALA A 141 22.47 -20.15 26.33
N PRO A 142 23.43 -20.62 25.51
CA PRO A 142 24.76 -20.98 26.00
C PRO A 142 25.53 -19.76 26.51
N VAL A 143 26.29 -19.96 27.60
CA VAL A 143 27.13 -18.94 28.24
C VAL A 143 28.60 -19.34 28.16
N PHE A 144 29.35 -18.68 27.27
CA PHE A 144 30.76 -18.93 27.01
C PHE A 144 31.63 -18.09 27.93
N ALA A 145 32.55 -18.71 28.67
CA ALA A 145 33.58 -18.00 29.44
C ALA A 145 34.73 -17.62 28.51
N VAL A 146 35.08 -16.33 28.41
CA VAL A 146 36.01 -15.83 27.40
C VAL A 146 37.04 -14.88 28.01
N GLN A 147 38.31 -15.10 27.68
CA GLN A 147 39.41 -14.17 27.96
C GLN A 147 39.86 -13.50 26.66
N ALA A 148 39.04 -12.57 26.15
CA ALA A 148 39.23 -11.98 24.82
C ALA A 148 40.55 -11.23 24.61
N SER A 149 41.24 -10.84 25.70
CA SER A 149 42.57 -10.23 25.67
C SER A 149 43.69 -11.24 25.39
N GLN A 150 43.48 -12.53 25.67
CA GLN A 150 44.45 -13.59 25.44
C GLN A 150 44.38 -14.08 24.00
N ALA A 151 45.51 -14.05 23.29
CA ALA A 151 45.59 -14.60 21.95
C ALA A 151 45.40 -16.13 21.98
N GLY A 152 44.44 -16.63 21.19
CA GLY A 152 44.16 -18.06 21.11
C GLY A 152 43.35 -18.61 22.29
N ASP A 153 42.63 -17.77 23.03
CA ASP A 153 41.74 -18.21 24.11
C ASP A 153 40.78 -19.33 23.66
N PRO A 154 40.76 -20.49 24.35
CA PRO A 154 39.86 -21.60 24.03
C PRO A 154 38.38 -21.21 24.05
N GLY A 155 37.97 -20.34 24.99
CA GLY A 155 36.59 -19.88 25.10
C GLY A 155 36.13 -19.04 23.91
N ALA A 156 36.99 -18.12 23.45
CA ALA A 156 36.77 -17.37 22.21
C ALA A 156 36.70 -18.29 20.98
N ALA A 157 37.53 -19.34 20.92
CA ALA A 157 37.51 -20.31 19.82
C ALA A 157 36.24 -21.17 19.81
N GLU A 158 35.75 -21.58 20.98
CA GLU A 158 34.49 -22.31 21.15
C GLU A 158 33.30 -21.44 20.72
N LEU A 159 33.23 -20.20 21.22
CA LEU A 159 32.22 -19.22 20.81
C LEU A 159 32.24 -18.99 19.30
N LYS A 160 33.42 -18.83 18.70
CA LYS A 160 33.55 -18.66 17.25
C LYS A 160 32.99 -19.86 16.49
N SER A 161 33.33 -21.08 16.91
CA SER A 161 32.85 -22.31 16.28
C SER A 161 31.33 -22.44 16.40
N TYR A 162 30.77 -22.11 17.56
CA TYR A 162 29.33 -22.07 17.78
C TYR A 162 28.63 -21.06 16.85
N LEU A 163 29.16 -19.83 16.75
CA LEU A 163 28.60 -18.79 15.88
C LEU A 163 28.66 -19.18 14.40
N HIS A 164 29.73 -19.86 13.97
CA HIS A 164 29.83 -20.39 12.61
C HIS A 164 28.76 -21.46 12.35
N ALA A 165 28.57 -22.42 13.27
CA ALA A 165 27.54 -23.44 13.14
C ALA A 165 26.12 -22.85 13.13
N GLN A 166 25.86 -21.83 13.94
CA GLN A 166 24.57 -21.11 13.90
C GLN A 166 24.37 -20.41 12.54
N ALA A 167 25.42 -19.81 11.98
CA ALA A 167 25.35 -19.12 10.69
C ALA A 167 24.92 -20.05 9.55
N GLU A 168 25.38 -21.30 9.56
CA GLU A 168 25.00 -22.33 8.57
C GLU A 168 23.53 -22.74 8.68
N GLY A 169 22.92 -22.61 9.87
CA GLY A 169 21.51 -22.93 10.11
C GLY A 169 20.53 -21.78 9.80
N VAL A 170 21.01 -20.54 9.65
CA VAL A 170 20.15 -19.38 9.38
C VAL A 170 19.76 -19.34 7.90
N ARG A 171 18.47 -19.53 7.62
CA ARG A 171 17.92 -19.27 6.27
C ARG A 171 18.16 -17.82 5.89
N GLN A 172 18.72 -17.60 4.70
CA GLN A 172 18.80 -16.26 4.12
C GLN A 172 17.39 -15.65 4.00
N ARG A 173 17.27 -14.35 4.31
CA ARG A 173 16.00 -13.63 4.24
C ARG A 173 15.47 -13.65 2.81
N ASP A 174 14.16 -13.78 2.66
CA ASP A 174 13.52 -13.83 1.34
C ASP A 174 13.80 -12.55 0.54
N ALA A 175 14.48 -12.70 -0.60
CA ALA A 175 14.82 -11.62 -1.51
C ALA A 175 13.64 -11.22 -2.42
N ALA A 176 12.50 -11.93 -2.37
CA ALA A 176 11.35 -11.68 -3.23
C ALA A 176 10.55 -10.39 -2.89
N GLY A 177 10.87 -9.74 -1.77
CA GLY A 177 10.24 -8.48 -1.36
C GLY A 177 10.62 -7.27 -2.24
N LEU A 178 9.90 -6.16 -2.04
CA LEU A 178 10.25 -4.86 -2.60
C LEU A 178 11.51 -4.33 -1.91
N PHE A 179 12.47 -3.81 -2.69
CA PHE A 179 13.74 -3.36 -2.14
C PHE A 179 13.56 -2.15 -1.23
N ARG A 180 14.13 -2.19 -0.02
CA ARG A 180 14.24 -1.01 0.85
C ARG A 180 15.45 -1.10 1.76
N LEU A 181 16.22 -0.02 1.82
CA LEU A 181 17.44 0.11 2.62
C LEU A 181 17.35 1.36 3.50
N ALA A 182 17.58 1.18 4.80
CA ALA A 182 17.61 2.27 5.77
C ALA A 182 19.01 2.88 5.80
N VAL A 183 19.13 4.18 5.50
CA VAL A 183 20.41 4.87 5.41
C VAL A 183 20.97 5.15 6.80
N ASP A 184 22.13 4.56 7.12
CA ASP A 184 22.86 4.74 8.38
C ASP A 184 23.96 5.81 8.30
N ARG A 185 24.63 5.94 7.15
CA ARG A 185 25.69 6.93 6.91
C ARG A 185 25.66 7.40 5.47
N VAL A 186 26.10 8.64 5.27
CA VAL A 186 26.24 9.28 3.96
C VAL A 186 27.63 9.92 3.88
N PHE A 187 28.38 9.61 2.83
CA PHE A 187 29.69 10.21 2.58
C PHE A 187 29.94 10.37 1.09
N THR A 188 30.96 11.14 0.74
CA THR A 188 31.37 11.37 -0.64
C THR A 188 32.76 10.78 -0.84
N LEU A 189 32.91 10.00 -1.90
CA LEU A 189 34.19 9.46 -2.35
C LEU A 189 34.63 10.22 -3.59
N ALA A 190 35.87 10.71 -3.58
CA ALA A 190 36.45 11.43 -4.72
C ALA A 190 36.37 10.57 -5.99
N GLY A 191 35.80 11.12 -7.06
CA GLY A 191 35.59 10.41 -8.33
C GLY A 191 34.39 9.46 -8.38
N HIS A 192 33.77 9.11 -7.25
CA HIS A 192 32.66 8.15 -7.19
C HIS A 192 31.29 8.80 -6.96
N GLY A 193 31.24 9.95 -6.27
CA GLY A 193 29.99 10.66 -5.97
C GLY A 193 29.50 10.41 -4.54
N THR A 194 28.19 10.51 -4.34
CA THR A 194 27.52 10.29 -3.05
C THR A 194 27.32 8.80 -2.80
N VAL A 195 27.89 8.30 -1.71
CA VAL A 195 27.73 6.92 -1.26
C VAL A 195 26.94 6.90 0.04
N VAL A 196 25.90 6.07 0.06
CA VAL A 196 25.12 5.80 1.27
C VAL A 196 25.41 4.40 1.75
N THR A 197 25.50 4.19 3.06
CA THR A 197 25.53 2.85 3.65
C THR A 197 24.29 2.62 4.48
N GLY A 198 23.84 1.37 4.52
CA GLY A 198 22.66 0.99 5.28
C GLY A 198 22.37 -0.50 5.24
N THR A 199 21.47 -0.94 6.10
CA THR A 199 20.99 -2.33 6.07
C THR A 199 19.82 -2.45 5.09
N ALA A 200 19.90 -3.41 4.17
CA ALA A 200 18.78 -3.77 3.31
C ALA A 200 17.78 -4.59 4.13
N HIS A 201 16.56 -4.07 4.28
CA HIS A 201 15.51 -4.72 5.06
C HIS A 201 14.74 -5.77 4.26
N ALA A 202 14.51 -5.51 2.98
CA ALA A 202 13.74 -6.35 2.09
C ALA A 202 14.24 -6.18 0.65
N GLY A 203 13.92 -7.16 -0.19
CA GLY A 203 14.19 -7.17 -1.63
C GLY A 203 15.66 -7.21 -2.02
N GLN A 204 15.90 -6.95 -3.30
CA GLN A 204 17.23 -6.91 -3.88
C GLN A 204 17.35 -5.69 -4.82
N ALA A 205 18.48 -5.01 -4.77
CA ALA A 205 18.87 -3.98 -5.73
C ALA A 205 20.04 -4.48 -6.58
N ARG A 206 20.08 -4.10 -7.85
CA ARG A 206 21.16 -4.41 -8.78
C ARG A 206 21.86 -3.13 -9.25
N ALA A 207 23.19 -3.16 -9.31
CA ALA A 207 23.98 -2.06 -9.84
C ALA A 207 23.71 -1.87 -11.33
N GLY A 208 23.52 -0.62 -11.76
CA GLY A 208 23.26 -0.26 -13.16
C GLY A 208 21.86 -0.58 -13.68
N ASP A 209 20.94 -1.05 -12.83
CA ASP A 209 19.56 -1.31 -13.22
C ASP A 209 18.75 -0.01 -13.29
N ASP A 210 18.63 0.54 -14.50
CA ASP A 210 17.82 1.74 -14.77
C ASP A 210 16.31 1.46 -14.84
N THR A 211 15.89 0.19 -14.84
CA THR A 211 14.48 -0.21 -14.86
C THR A 211 13.84 -0.19 -13.48
N ALA A 212 14.65 -0.32 -12.41
CA ALA A 212 14.19 -0.19 -11.05
C ALA A 212 13.77 1.27 -10.73
N ASP A 213 12.55 1.45 -10.23
CA ASP A 213 12.08 2.75 -9.71
C ASP A 213 12.45 2.88 -8.23
N LEU A 214 13.74 3.05 -7.96
CA LEU A 214 14.24 3.35 -6.61
C LEU A 214 14.14 4.84 -6.31
N ARG A 215 13.71 5.17 -5.10
CA ARG A 215 13.49 6.53 -4.62
C ARG A 215 14.15 6.76 -3.27
N LEU A 216 14.64 7.98 -3.09
CA LEU A 216 15.02 8.55 -1.81
C LEU A 216 13.74 8.99 -1.11
N MET A 217 13.42 8.34 -0.01
CA MET A 217 12.20 8.57 0.77
C MET A 217 12.58 9.18 2.13
N PRO A 218 11.81 10.17 2.63
CA PRO A 218 10.44 10.51 2.23
C PRO A 218 10.30 11.47 1.04
N ALA A 219 11.39 12.07 0.55
CA ALA A 219 11.34 13.09 -0.51
C ALA A 219 10.76 12.62 -1.85
N GLY A 220 10.72 11.31 -2.11
CA GLY A 220 10.21 10.74 -3.35
C GLY A 220 11.10 10.96 -4.58
N THR A 221 12.37 11.36 -4.37
CA THR A 221 13.28 11.69 -5.47
C THR A 221 13.85 10.41 -6.07
N ARG A 222 13.73 10.24 -7.40
CA ARG A 222 14.26 9.05 -8.08
C ARG A 222 15.78 8.99 -7.96
N VAL A 223 16.32 7.81 -7.66
CA VAL A 223 17.75 7.57 -7.53
C VAL A 223 18.17 6.45 -8.49
N ARG A 224 19.45 6.45 -8.89
CA ARG A 224 20.03 5.32 -9.63
C ARG A 224 21.27 4.82 -8.93
N VAL A 225 21.43 3.50 -8.87
CA VAL A 225 22.56 2.84 -8.20
C VAL A 225 23.64 2.51 -9.23
N ARG A 226 24.81 3.15 -9.11
CA ARG A 226 25.95 2.94 -10.02
C ARG A 226 26.74 1.68 -9.67
N SER A 227 27.01 1.50 -8.39
CA SER A 227 27.76 0.36 -7.86
C SER A 227 27.27 0.01 -6.46
N ILE A 228 27.44 -1.26 -6.09
CA ILE A 228 27.05 -1.79 -4.79
C ILE A 228 28.27 -2.46 -4.15
N HIS A 229 28.47 -2.22 -2.86
CA HIS A 229 29.35 -3.05 -2.03
C HIS A 229 28.50 -3.71 -0.95
N ALA A 230 28.38 -5.03 -0.96
CA ALA A 230 27.70 -5.79 0.08
C ALA A 230 28.75 -6.27 1.09
N GLN A 231 28.59 -5.94 2.37
CA GLN A 231 29.46 -6.42 3.46
C GLN A 231 30.97 -6.19 3.18
N ASN A 232 31.32 -4.97 2.74
CA ASN A 232 32.67 -4.54 2.33
C ASN A 232 33.27 -5.24 1.09
N GLN A 233 32.48 -6.00 0.32
CA GLN A 233 32.92 -6.60 -0.93
C GLN A 233 32.16 -5.99 -2.11
N SER A 234 32.86 -5.74 -3.23
CA SER A 234 32.21 -5.27 -4.46
C SER A 234 31.23 -6.34 -4.94
N SER A 235 30.01 -5.93 -5.28
CA SER A 235 28.94 -6.85 -5.67
C SER A 235 28.06 -6.24 -6.78
N GLU A 236 27.52 -7.08 -7.65
CA GLU A 236 26.49 -6.66 -8.61
C GLU A 236 25.14 -6.39 -7.94
N THR A 237 24.88 -7.03 -6.79
CA THR A 237 23.60 -6.96 -6.09
C THR A 237 23.75 -6.70 -4.60
N GLY A 238 22.78 -6.01 -4.01
CA GLY A 238 22.61 -5.90 -2.56
C GLY A 238 21.25 -6.48 -2.16
N ALA A 239 21.25 -7.45 -1.25
CA ALA A 239 20.05 -8.20 -0.86
C ALA A 239 19.67 -7.97 0.61
N ALA A 240 18.40 -8.25 0.94
CA ALA A 240 17.87 -8.20 2.29
C ALA A 240 18.75 -8.95 3.31
N GLY A 241 18.95 -8.34 4.49
CA GLY A 241 19.83 -8.88 5.53
C GLY A 241 21.31 -8.55 5.34
N GLN A 242 21.70 -7.88 4.24
CA GLN A 242 23.05 -7.40 4.04
C GLN A 242 23.14 -5.90 4.35
N ARG A 243 24.27 -5.50 4.94
CA ARG A 243 24.66 -4.09 4.95
C ARG A 243 25.31 -3.76 3.60
N CYS A 244 24.73 -2.80 2.89
CA CYS A 244 25.15 -2.42 1.56
C CYS A 244 25.63 -0.97 1.55
N ALA A 245 26.70 -0.70 0.80
CA ALA A 245 27.07 0.63 0.35
C ALA A 245 26.55 0.81 -1.08
N LEU A 246 25.70 1.81 -1.30
CA LEU A 246 25.15 2.14 -2.61
C LEU A 246 25.79 3.45 -3.10
N ASN A 247 26.42 3.41 -4.26
CA ASN A 247 26.87 4.61 -4.95
C ASN A 247 25.72 5.18 -5.78
N LEU A 248 25.24 6.38 -5.44
CA LEU A 248 24.05 6.98 -6.02
C LEU A 248 24.42 8.02 -7.09
N ALA A 249 23.72 7.97 -8.23
CA ALA A 249 23.85 8.97 -9.28
C ALA A 249 22.84 10.11 -9.10
N GLY A 250 23.30 11.35 -9.32
CA GLY A 250 22.42 12.52 -9.46
C GLY A 250 21.84 13.07 -8.16
N ILE A 251 22.43 12.71 -7.01
CA ILE A 251 22.01 13.23 -5.70
C ILE A 251 23.23 13.68 -4.91
N ASP A 252 23.15 14.90 -4.39
CA ASP A 252 24.15 15.47 -3.51
C ASP A 252 24.04 14.94 -2.08
N LYS A 253 25.18 14.87 -1.39
CA LYS A 253 25.24 14.48 0.03
C LYS A 253 24.29 15.30 0.91
N SER A 254 24.10 16.59 0.61
CA SER A 254 23.22 17.47 1.40
C SER A 254 21.73 17.14 1.28
N ALA A 255 21.34 16.39 0.25
CA ALA A 255 19.95 15.99 0.04
C ALA A 255 19.58 14.69 0.77
N ILE A 256 20.56 13.97 1.34
CA ILE A 256 20.35 12.70 2.04
C ILE A 256 20.81 12.83 3.48
N SER A 257 19.95 12.42 4.39
CA SER A 257 20.25 12.34 5.82
C SER A 257 20.17 10.89 6.32
N ARG A 258 20.82 10.66 7.46
CA ARG A 258 20.63 9.41 8.21
C ARG A 258 19.17 9.28 8.61
N GLY A 259 18.61 8.08 8.43
CA GLY A 259 17.18 7.81 8.66
C GLY A 259 16.33 7.86 7.40
N ASP A 260 16.84 8.41 6.30
CA ASP A 260 16.20 8.30 5.00
C ASP A 260 16.23 6.86 4.49
N TRP A 261 15.40 6.58 3.49
CA TRP A 261 15.32 5.29 2.85
C TRP A 261 15.69 5.38 1.37
N ILE A 262 16.42 4.38 0.88
CA ILE A 262 16.47 4.07 -0.54
C ILE A 262 15.56 2.88 -0.78
N ALA A 263 14.42 3.09 -1.45
CA ALA A 263 13.42 2.05 -1.57
C ALA A 263 12.70 2.07 -2.92
N ASP A 264 12.12 0.94 -3.27
CA ASP A 264 11.19 0.83 -4.39
C ASP A 264 10.01 1.80 -4.18
N ALA A 265 9.63 2.49 -5.24
CA ALA A 265 8.54 3.47 -5.24
C ALA A 265 7.21 2.93 -4.69
N ARG A 266 7.01 1.61 -4.74
CA ARG A 266 5.79 0.93 -4.28
C ARG A 266 5.78 0.66 -2.77
N CYS A 267 6.90 0.84 -2.06
CA CYS A 267 6.99 0.54 -0.63
C CYS A 267 6.21 1.55 0.22
N PHE A 268 6.53 2.84 0.13
CA PHE A 268 6.12 3.79 1.16
C PHE A 268 5.12 4.83 0.66
N LEU A 269 4.13 5.12 1.50
CA LEU A 269 3.39 6.37 1.50
C LEU A 269 3.80 7.13 2.77
N PRO A 270 4.62 8.19 2.70
CA PRO A 270 5.03 8.95 3.87
C PRO A 270 3.80 9.47 4.64
N SER A 271 3.75 9.22 5.95
CA SER A 271 2.59 9.52 6.79
C SER A 271 3.01 10.12 8.12
N ARG A 272 2.14 10.96 8.66
CA ARG A 272 2.29 11.52 10.02
C ARG A 272 1.60 10.65 11.08
N HIS A 273 0.70 9.77 10.66
CA HIS A 273 -0.09 8.93 11.55
C HIS A 273 0.21 7.46 11.26
N ILE A 274 0.71 6.77 12.27
CA ILE A 274 1.08 5.35 12.19
C ILE A 274 0.42 4.62 13.36
N ASP A 275 -0.36 3.59 13.08
CA ASP A 275 -0.90 2.72 14.12
C ASP A 275 0.08 1.57 14.38
N VAL A 276 0.39 1.36 15.65
CA VAL A 276 1.41 0.43 16.12
C VAL A 276 0.88 -0.45 17.25
N ALA A 277 1.45 -1.64 17.37
CA ALA A 277 1.38 -2.42 18.60
C ALA A 277 2.55 -2.01 19.49
N LEU A 278 2.25 -1.41 20.64
CA LEU A 278 3.24 -0.96 21.62
C LEU A 278 3.21 -1.88 22.85
N THR A 279 4.37 -2.41 23.20
CA THR A 279 4.64 -3.05 24.50
C THR A 279 5.45 -2.09 25.36
N LEU A 280 4.92 -1.75 26.53
CA LEU A 280 5.63 -0.93 27.51
C LEU A 280 6.42 -1.84 28.46
N LEU A 281 7.71 -1.56 28.64
CA LEU A 281 8.56 -2.35 29.53
C LEU A 281 8.09 -2.22 30.99
N PRO A 282 8.23 -3.27 31.81
CA PRO A 282 7.93 -3.18 33.25
C PRO A 282 8.76 -2.09 33.97
N SER A 283 9.94 -1.78 33.44
CA SER A 283 10.85 -0.76 33.96
C SER A 283 10.51 0.68 33.53
N ALA A 284 9.39 0.90 32.82
CA ALA A 284 8.99 2.23 32.39
C ALA A 284 8.52 3.09 33.57
N ASP A 285 8.93 4.36 33.57
CA ASP A 285 8.73 5.27 34.71
C ASP A 285 7.28 5.75 34.88
N ALA A 286 6.50 5.73 33.80
CA ALA A 286 5.14 6.25 33.79
C ALA A 286 4.28 5.51 32.73
N PRO A 287 2.96 5.44 32.94
CA PRO A 287 2.04 4.97 31.92
C PRO A 287 2.00 5.93 30.73
N VAL A 288 1.79 5.39 29.53
CA VAL A 288 1.57 6.19 28.32
C VAL A 288 0.11 6.66 28.31
N ARG A 289 -0.09 7.97 28.41
CA ARG A 289 -1.39 8.64 28.30
C ARG A 289 -1.58 9.20 26.90
N ALA A 290 -2.81 9.63 26.59
CA ALA A 290 -3.07 10.33 25.34
C ALA A 290 -2.17 11.57 25.18
N TRP A 291 -1.58 11.69 23.99
CA TRP A 291 -0.67 12.75 23.60
C TRP A 291 0.66 12.79 24.37
N ALA A 292 1.09 11.68 24.95
CA ALA A 292 2.39 11.61 25.62
C ALA A 292 3.54 11.66 24.59
N PRO A 293 4.55 12.53 24.77
CA PRO A 293 5.68 12.61 23.86
C PRO A 293 6.62 11.41 24.04
N LEU A 294 6.97 10.76 22.94
CA LEU A 294 7.92 9.65 22.89
C LEU A 294 8.96 9.91 21.81
N HIS A 295 10.21 9.56 22.12
CA HIS A 295 11.24 9.45 21.09
C HIS A 295 11.14 8.09 20.42
N VAL A 296 10.76 8.07 19.15
CA VAL A 296 10.58 6.86 18.36
C VAL A 296 11.81 6.63 17.50
N HIS A 297 12.36 5.42 17.57
CA HIS A 297 13.41 4.95 16.67
C HIS A 297 12.85 3.88 15.75
N ILE A 298 12.83 4.16 14.44
CA ILE A 298 12.29 3.27 13.41
C ILE A 298 13.25 3.26 12.22
N GLY A 299 13.65 2.06 11.78
CA GLY A 299 14.77 1.91 10.84
C GLY A 299 16.04 2.57 11.40
N ALA A 300 16.63 3.50 10.64
CA ALA A 300 17.78 4.29 11.08
C ALA A 300 17.42 5.69 11.60
N ALA A 301 16.12 6.03 11.62
CA ALA A 301 15.63 7.36 11.94
C ALA A 301 15.28 7.53 13.42
N ARG A 302 15.33 8.78 13.88
CA ARG A 302 14.86 9.21 15.21
C ARG A 302 13.88 10.34 15.04
N HIS A 303 12.65 10.16 15.52
CA HIS A 303 11.62 11.19 15.51
C HIS A 303 11.02 11.37 16.90
N VAL A 304 10.36 12.50 17.11
CA VAL A 304 9.45 12.68 18.24
C VAL A 304 8.04 12.40 17.72
N ALA A 305 7.27 11.65 18.48
CA ALA A 305 5.85 11.41 18.21
C ALA A 305 5.02 11.59 19.48
N HIS A 306 3.76 11.96 19.29
CA HIS A 306 2.76 11.96 20.33
C HIS A 306 2.00 10.64 20.28
N ALA A 307 2.04 9.89 21.38
CA ALA A 307 1.37 8.60 21.50
C ALA A 307 -0.08 8.77 21.92
N VAL A 308 -0.99 8.12 21.20
CA VAL A 308 -2.43 8.10 21.50
C VAL A 308 -2.90 6.66 21.66
N PRO A 309 -3.11 6.17 22.90
CA PRO A 309 -3.68 4.85 23.14
C PRO A 309 -5.04 4.67 22.46
N LEU A 310 -5.21 3.54 21.77
CA LEU A 310 -6.42 3.17 21.02
C LEU A 310 -7.22 2.08 21.74
N SER A 311 -6.54 1.08 22.31
CA SER A 311 -7.17 -0.04 23.02
C SER A 311 -7.77 0.36 24.38
N ALA A 312 -7.18 1.36 25.04
CA ALA A 312 -7.58 1.85 26.36
C ALA A 312 -7.29 3.35 26.46
N GLU A 313 -7.67 3.98 27.57
CA GLU A 313 -7.33 5.39 27.82
C GLU A 313 -5.85 5.60 28.11
N THR A 314 -5.22 4.62 28.77
CA THR A 314 -3.79 4.63 29.13
C THR A 314 -3.20 3.23 28.98
N LEU A 315 -1.88 3.16 28.77
CA LEU A 315 -1.11 1.91 28.73
C LEU A 315 -0.11 1.88 29.88
N ALA A 316 -0.26 0.94 30.82
CA ALA A 316 0.59 0.86 32.01
C ALA A 316 1.90 0.07 31.75
N PRO A 317 2.95 0.25 32.59
CA PRO A 317 4.17 -0.55 32.51
C PRO A 317 3.89 -2.05 32.54
N GLY A 318 4.56 -2.80 31.66
CA GLY A 318 4.35 -4.25 31.50
C GLY A 318 3.15 -4.64 30.62
N GLN A 319 2.37 -3.68 30.13
CA GLN A 319 1.23 -3.94 29.25
C GLN A 319 1.56 -3.74 27.77
N SER A 320 0.77 -4.39 26.92
CA SER A 320 0.78 -4.18 25.48
C SER A 320 -0.59 -3.69 24.99
N GLY A 321 -0.60 -2.86 23.96
CA GLY A 321 -1.83 -2.37 23.36
C GLY A 321 -1.60 -1.63 22.04
N TRP A 322 -2.67 -1.30 21.35
CA TRP A 322 -2.60 -0.49 20.13
C TRP A 322 -2.52 0.99 20.46
N VAL A 323 -1.62 1.67 19.77
CA VAL A 323 -1.33 3.09 19.93
C VAL A 323 -1.20 3.71 18.55
N GLN A 324 -1.70 4.92 18.38
CA GLN A 324 -1.40 5.74 17.22
C GLN A 324 -0.23 6.67 17.57
N LEU A 325 0.83 6.63 16.78
CA LEU A 325 1.95 7.57 16.85
C LEU A 325 1.69 8.72 15.87
N VAL A 326 1.67 9.94 16.40
CA VAL A 326 1.46 11.16 15.62
C VAL A 326 2.76 11.95 15.53
N PHE A 327 3.32 12.04 14.34
CA PHE A 327 4.61 12.69 14.07
C PHE A 327 4.44 14.13 13.58
N ASP A 328 5.48 14.93 13.84
CA ASP A 328 5.57 16.32 13.38
C ASP A 328 5.95 16.45 11.90
N GLU A 329 6.54 15.39 11.33
CA GLU A 329 6.93 15.29 9.92
C GLU A 329 6.52 13.91 9.39
N PRO A 330 6.28 13.75 8.06
CA PRO A 330 5.97 12.45 7.49
C PRO A 330 7.12 11.46 7.64
N VAL A 331 6.81 10.27 8.15
CA VAL A 331 7.76 9.16 8.33
C VAL A 331 7.41 8.02 7.38
N CYS A 332 8.43 7.30 6.91
CA CYS A 332 8.27 6.09 6.10
C CYS A 332 8.37 4.85 6.98
N ALA A 333 7.40 3.95 6.86
CA ALA A 333 7.36 2.67 7.54
C ALA A 333 6.56 1.64 6.71
N MET A 334 6.81 0.35 6.95
CA MET A 334 6.03 -0.76 6.42
C MET A 334 5.38 -1.54 7.57
N PRO A 335 4.24 -2.22 7.33
CA PRO A 335 3.71 -3.18 8.28
C PRO A 335 4.76 -4.22 8.69
N GLY A 336 4.83 -4.52 9.98
CA GLY A 336 5.83 -5.40 10.56
C GLY A 336 7.16 -4.75 10.92
N ASP A 337 7.42 -3.50 10.52
CA ASP A 337 8.64 -2.81 10.93
C ASP A 337 8.73 -2.69 12.45
N ARG A 338 9.88 -3.06 12.99
CA ARG A 338 10.17 -2.98 14.41
C ARG A 338 10.64 -1.58 14.78
N TYR A 339 10.25 -1.14 15.97
CA TYR A 339 10.64 0.16 16.50
C TYR A 339 10.82 0.08 18.01
N ILE A 340 11.59 1.03 18.56
CA ILE A 340 11.69 1.25 20.00
C ILE A 340 11.24 2.66 20.35
N VAL A 341 10.78 2.84 21.58
CA VAL A 341 10.43 4.14 22.15
C VAL A 341 11.22 4.42 23.42
N ARG A 342 11.67 5.66 23.53
CA ARG A 342 12.32 6.21 24.71
C ARG A 342 11.42 7.28 25.35
N ASN A 343 11.63 7.52 26.63
CA ASN A 343 10.93 8.56 27.39
C ASN A 343 11.12 9.95 26.78
N ALA A 344 10.36 10.94 27.25
CA ALA A 344 10.39 12.31 26.72
C ALA A 344 11.79 12.98 26.77
N GLN A 345 12.63 12.60 27.73
CA GLN A 345 14.00 13.11 27.88
C GLN A 345 15.03 12.34 27.04
N ALA A 346 14.61 11.29 26.32
CA ALA A 346 15.47 10.36 25.58
C ALA A 346 16.55 9.64 26.42
N THR A 347 16.37 9.56 27.74
CA THR A 347 17.37 8.98 28.67
C THR A 347 17.20 7.48 28.85
N ARG A 348 15.99 6.93 28.69
CA ARG A 348 15.72 5.50 28.91
C ARG A 348 14.77 4.94 27.86
N THR A 349 15.00 3.69 27.48
CA THR A 349 14.05 2.90 26.69
C THR A 349 12.87 2.51 27.56
N VAL A 350 11.66 2.86 27.12
CA VAL A 350 10.41 2.60 27.86
C VAL A 350 9.55 1.52 27.21
N GLY A 351 9.77 1.22 25.92
CA GLY A 351 8.96 0.25 25.20
C GLY A 351 9.36 0.13 23.74
N GLY A 352 8.54 -0.56 22.97
CA GLY A 352 8.72 -0.76 21.54
C GLY A 352 7.69 -1.73 21.00
N GLY A 353 7.83 -2.12 19.74
CA GLY A 353 6.93 -3.10 19.14
C GLY A 353 7.01 -3.11 17.63
N ARG A 354 5.85 -3.25 16.98
CA ARG A 354 5.76 -3.33 15.52
C ARG A 354 4.72 -2.37 14.93
N VAL A 355 5.02 -1.89 13.74
CA VAL A 355 4.07 -1.12 12.91
C VAL A 355 2.98 -2.05 12.40
N LEU A 356 1.72 -1.63 12.52
CA LEU A 356 0.57 -2.35 11.97
C LEU A 356 0.09 -1.67 10.70
N ASP A 357 -0.18 -0.37 10.77
CA ASP A 357 -0.63 0.43 9.63
C ASP A 357 0.19 1.73 9.53
N PRO A 358 1.08 1.86 8.53
CA PRO A 358 1.87 3.07 8.31
C PRO A 358 1.05 4.26 7.81
N ASN A 359 -0.20 4.07 7.39
CA ASN A 359 -1.05 5.10 6.80
C ASN A 359 -2.36 5.23 7.56
N ALA A 360 -2.26 5.35 8.89
CA ALA A 360 -3.41 5.37 9.77
C ALA A 360 -4.29 6.62 9.56
N PRO A 361 -5.62 6.51 9.76
CA PRO A 361 -6.53 7.63 9.60
C PRO A 361 -6.48 8.60 10.79
N ASP A 362 -6.59 9.90 10.50
CA ASP A 362 -6.62 10.98 11.50
C ASP A 362 -7.92 10.97 12.35
N ARG A 363 -9.03 10.51 11.75
CA ARG A 363 -10.37 10.52 12.35
C ARG A 363 -10.89 9.11 12.56
N LYS A 364 -11.82 8.95 13.51
CA LYS A 364 -12.43 7.65 13.86
C LYS A 364 -11.41 6.57 14.26
N ARG A 365 -10.25 6.98 14.79
CA ARG A 365 -9.15 6.09 15.23
C ARG A 365 -9.54 5.04 16.28
N ARG A 366 -10.62 5.28 17.05
CA ARG A 366 -11.19 4.33 18.04
C ARG A 366 -12.50 3.67 17.60
N ALA A 367 -12.92 3.84 16.35
CA ALA A 367 -14.12 3.17 15.87
C ALA A 367 -13.93 1.65 15.93
N ALA A 368 -15.00 0.91 16.27
CA ALA A 368 -14.94 -0.55 16.40
C ALA A 368 -14.41 -1.22 15.12
N SER A 369 -14.80 -0.72 13.94
CA SER A 369 -14.28 -1.20 12.65
C SER A 369 -12.78 -0.99 12.48
N ARG A 370 -12.22 0.10 13.04
CA ARG A 370 -10.78 0.33 13.01
C ARG A 370 -10.04 -0.65 13.92
N LEU A 371 -10.54 -0.88 15.13
CA LEU A 371 -9.93 -1.83 16.07
C LEU A 371 -9.95 -3.27 15.51
N GLN A 372 -11.04 -3.66 14.86
CA GLN A 372 -11.12 -4.93 14.13
C GLN A 372 -10.10 -5.01 12.99
N GLY A 373 -9.93 -3.92 12.23
CA GLY A 373 -8.89 -3.85 11.19
C GLY A 373 -7.46 -3.98 11.76
N LEU A 374 -7.17 -3.39 12.92
CA LEU A 374 -5.88 -3.53 13.59
C LEU A 374 -5.64 -4.97 14.08
N GLN A 375 -6.67 -5.65 14.56
CA GLN A 375 -6.58 -7.07 14.89
C GLN A 375 -6.27 -7.90 13.63
N ALA A 376 -6.98 -7.67 12.52
CA ALA A 376 -6.73 -8.36 11.27
C ALA A 376 -5.29 -8.16 10.73
N LEU A 377 -4.75 -6.95 10.87
CA LEU A 377 -3.35 -6.65 10.54
C LEU A 377 -2.37 -7.36 11.47
N THR A 378 -2.71 -7.47 12.76
CA THR A 378 -1.94 -8.22 13.75
C THR A 378 -1.88 -9.70 13.35
N ASP A 379 -3.04 -10.30 13.06
CA ASP A 379 -3.15 -11.71 12.67
C ASP A 379 -2.40 -12.01 11.35
N MET A 380 -2.45 -11.09 10.39
CA MET A 380 -1.66 -11.20 9.15
C MET A 380 -0.16 -11.27 9.45
N LEU A 381 0.35 -10.34 10.28
CA LEU A 381 1.76 -10.26 10.63
C LEU A 381 2.23 -11.45 11.49
N ASP A 382 1.31 -12.11 12.21
CA ASP A 382 1.56 -13.33 12.98
C ASP A 382 1.47 -14.61 12.13
N GLY A 383 1.37 -14.49 10.81
CA GLY A 383 1.42 -15.62 9.87
C GLY A 383 0.06 -16.03 9.31
N GLY A 384 -1.03 -15.34 9.69
CA GLY A 384 -2.38 -15.58 9.15
C GLY A 384 -2.56 -15.20 7.68
N GLY A 385 -1.59 -14.49 7.08
CA GLY A 385 -1.64 -14.07 5.68
C GLY A 385 -2.73 -13.02 5.41
N LEU A 386 -3.14 -12.89 4.14
CA LEU A 386 -4.13 -11.89 3.71
C LEU A 386 -5.60 -12.14 4.12
N PRO A 387 -6.10 -13.38 4.36
CA PRO A 387 -7.52 -13.61 4.65
C PRO A 387 -8.12 -12.75 5.77
N PRO A 388 -7.47 -12.58 6.96
CA PRO A 388 -8.03 -11.74 8.02
C PRO A 388 -8.24 -10.31 7.56
N VAL A 389 -7.30 -9.75 6.81
CA VAL A 389 -7.40 -8.36 6.33
C VAL A 389 -8.50 -8.24 5.28
N LEU A 390 -8.59 -9.19 4.35
CA LEU A 390 -9.62 -9.19 3.32
C LEU A 390 -11.04 -9.36 3.91
N ALA A 391 -11.19 -10.10 5.00
CA ALA A 391 -12.45 -10.26 5.73
C ALA A 391 -12.97 -8.94 6.34
N HIS A 392 -12.08 -7.97 6.59
CA HIS A 392 -12.45 -6.63 7.04
C HIS A 392 -12.36 -5.56 5.94
N ALA A 393 -12.12 -5.95 4.68
CA ALA A 393 -12.07 -5.08 3.51
C ALA A 393 -13.28 -5.35 2.58
N PRO A 394 -14.46 -4.75 2.85
CA PRO A 394 -15.68 -5.02 2.07
C PRO A 394 -15.61 -4.55 0.62
N LEU A 395 -14.66 -3.67 0.28
CA LEU A 395 -14.40 -3.21 -1.09
C LEU A 395 -13.12 -3.84 -1.67
N GLY A 396 -12.53 -4.82 -1.00
CA GLY A 396 -11.24 -5.39 -1.37
C GLY A 396 -10.07 -4.44 -1.17
N LEU A 397 -8.91 -4.87 -1.67
CA LEU A 397 -7.66 -4.11 -1.65
C LEU A 397 -7.10 -4.00 -3.07
N ASP A 398 -6.73 -2.80 -3.50
CA ASP A 398 -6.05 -2.61 -4.77
C ASP A 398 -4.60 -3.13 -4.74
N GLU A 399 -4.02 -3.35 -5.91
CA GLU A 399 -2.64 -3.79 -6.09
C GLU A 399 -1.62 -2.97 -5.29
N GLY A 400 -1.79 -1.64 -5.23
CA GLY A 400 -0.89 -0.76 -4.49
C GLY A 400 -1.00 -0.96 -2.97
N ALA A 401 -2.22 -1.08 -2.46
CA ALA A 401 -2.49 -1.36 -1.06
C ALA A 401 -1.91 -2.73 -0.65
N LEU A 402 -2.08 -3.75 -1.48
CA LEU A 402 -1.51 -5.08 -1.26
C LEU A 402 0.02 -5.07 -1.23
N GLN A 403 0.66 -4.34 -2.16
CA GLN A 403 2.11 -4.17 -2.20
C GLN A 403 2.64 -3.52 -0.93
N ARG A 404 2.00 -2.44 -0.47
CA ARG A 404 2.39 -1.75 0.77
C ARG A 404 2.10 -2.58 2.01
N LEU A 405 1.04 -3.38 1.99
CA LEU A 405 0.66 -4.22 3.10
C LEU A 405 1.63 -5.40 3.29
N THR A 406 2.02 -6.03 2.18
CA THR A 406 2.82 -7.27 2.19
C THR A 406 4.31 -7.02 1.99
N GLY A 407 4.69 -5.86 1.46
CA GLY A 407 6.04 -5.58 1.00
C GLY A 407 6.47 -6.44 -0.19
N LYS A 408 5.53 -7.06 -0.93
CA LYS A 408 5.80 -7.94 -2.06
C LYS A 408 5.29 -7.35 -3.37
N PRO A 409 5.93 -7.63 -4.51
CA PRO A 409 5.38 -7.29 -5.81
C PRO A 409 4.07 -8.08 -6.05
N VAL A 410 3.08 -7.49 -6.73
CA VAL A 410 1.75 -8.11 -6.95
C VAL A 410 1.85 -9.53 -7.53
N ARG A 411 2.79 -9.75 -8.46
CA ARG A 411 3.01 -11.06 -9.08
C ARG A 411 3.38 -12.18 -8.09
N ALA A 412 3.87 -11.83 -6.91
CA ALA A 412 4.23 -12.76 -5.84
C ALA A 412 3.14 -12.86 -4.76
N ILE A 413 2.00 -12.18 -4.95
CA ILE A 413 0.85 -12.23 -4.05
C ILE A 413 -0.12 -13.27 -4.59
N GLU A 414 -0.21 -14.39 -3.89
CA GLU A 414 -1.20 -15.42 -4.18
C GLU A 414 -2.57 -15.00 -3.64
N ALA A 415 -3.61 -15.18 -4.46
CA ALA A 415 -4.98 -14.95 -4.03
C ALA A 415 -5.37 -16.04 -3.02
N PRO A 416 -5.79 -15.67 -1.79
CA PRO A 416 -6.25 -16.67 -0.83
C PRO A 416 -7.50 -17.40 -1.32
N HIS A 417 -7.79 -18.56 -0.74
CA HIS A 417 -8.99 -19.32 -1.06
C HIS A 417 -10.26 -18.47 -0.91
N GLY A 418 -11.10 -18.44 -1.95
CA GLY A 418 -12.32 -17.65 -1.99
C GLY A 418 -12.11 -16.16 -2.29
N ALA A 419 -10.89 -15.71 -2.57
CA ALA A 419 -10.62 -14.37 -3.08
C ALA A 419 -10.56 -14.35 -4.62
N LEU A 420 -10.95 -13.22 -5.20
CA LEU A 420 -11.05 -13.00 -6.64
C LEU A 420 -10.26 -11.74 -7.01
N TRP A 421 -9.52 -11.81 -8.12
CA TRP A 421 -8.95 -10.63 -8.76
C TRP A 421 -10.00 -10.00 -9.68
N ILE A 422 -10.34 -8.76 -9.40
CA ILE A 422 -11.27 -7.96 -10.20
C ILE A 422 -10.46 -7.05 -11.11
N GLU A 423 -10.64 -7.25 -12.41
CA GLU A 423 -9.99 -6.50 -13.47
C GLU A 423 -10.98 -5.51 -14.11
N THR A 424 -10.47 -4.38 -14.59
CA THR A 424 -11.28 -3.41 -15.34
C THR A 424 -11.00 -3.54 -16.84
N ARG A 425 -11.87 -2.99 -17.70
CA ARG A 425 -11.59 -2.91 -19.15
C ARG A 425 -10.32 -2.13 -19.48
N ASN A 426 -9.90 -1.21 -18.60
CA ASN A 426 -8.63 -0.53 -18.75
C ASN A 426 -7.51 -1.40 -18.17
N ALA A 427 -6.71 -2.01 -19.04
CA ALA A 427 -5.57 -2.85 -18.65
C ALA A 427 -4.50 -2.10 -17.83
N GLN A 428 -4.50 -0.76 -17.84
CA GLN A 428 -3.59 0.05 -17.01
C GLN A 428 -4.15 0.37 -15.61
N ALA A 429 -5.45 0.13 -15.37
CA ALA A 429 -6.02 0.37 -14.05
C ALA A 429 -5.59 -0.74 -13.08
N PRO A 430 -5.31 -0.39 -11.80
CA PRO A 430 -4.92 -1.39 -10.81
C PRO A 430 -6.06 -2.38 -10.58
N ARG A 431 -5.71 -3.66 -10.47
CA ARG A 431 -6.65 -4.72 -10.11
C ARG A 431 -6.98 -4.65 -8.62
N THR A 432 -8.13 -5.18 -8.24
CA THR A 432 -8.57 -5.27 -6.84
C THR A 432 -8.70 -6.73 -6.44
N LEU A 433 -8.08 -7.12 -5.33
CA LEU A 433 -8.31 -8.43 -4.69
C LEU A 433 -9.43 -8.29 -3.68
N ILE A 434 -10.49 -9.08 -3.82
CA ILE A 434 -11.68 -9.03 -2.95
C ILE A 434 -12.13 -10.45 -2.62
N LEU A 435 -12.72 -10.68 -1.43
CA LEU A 435 -13.39 -11.96 -1.16
C LEU A 435 -14.63 -12.10 -2.03
N GLY A 436 -14.90 -13.31 -2.54
CA GLY A 436 -16.10 -13.60 -3.33
C GLY A 436 -17.38 -13.21 -2.60
N THR A 437 -17.46 -13.49 -1.30
CA THR A 437 -18.60 -13.07 -0.46
C THR A 437 -18.79 -11.55 -0.40
N HIS A 438 -17.70 -10.77 -0.38
CA HIS A 438 -17.77 -9.31 -0.43
C HIS A 438 -18.11 -8.80 -1.82
N TRP A 439 -17.62 -9.48 -2.87
CA TRP A 439 -18.01 -9.19 -4.24
C TRP A 439 -19.51 -9.37 -4.43
N ASP A 440 -20.05 -10.54 -4.05
CA ASP A 440 -21.48 -10.85 -4.15
C ASP A 440 -22.32 -9.84 -3.36
N ALA A 441 -21.92 -9.52 -2.12
CA ALA A 441 -22.60 -8.51 -1.31
C ALA A 441 -22.53 -7.09 -1.91
N LEU A 442 -21.45 -6.74 -2.62
CA LEU A 442 -21.33 -5.46 -3.32
C LEU A 442 -22.27 -5.42 -4.53
N ILE A 443 -22.35 -6.51 -5.28
CA ILE A 443 -23.28 -6.68 -6.39
C ILE A 443 -24.73 -6.55 -5.93
N GLU A 444 -25.13 -7.31 -4.91
CA GLU A 444 -26.48 -7.23 -4.31
C GLU A 444 -26.80 -5.81 -3.82
N ARG A 445 -25.82 -5.10 -3.24
CA ARG A 445 -26.01 -3.73 -2.78
C ARG A 445 -26.31 -2.75 -3.92
N VAL A 446 -25.66 -2.92 -5.08
CA VAL A 446 -25.93 -2.08 -6.26
C VAL A 446 -27.35 -2.34 -6.78
N GLU A 447 -27.75 -3.60 -6.88
CA GLU A 447 -29.11 -3.96 -7.29
C GLU A 447 -30.16 -3.46 -6.30
N HIS A 448 -29.91 -3.59 -5.00
CA HIS A 448 -30.80 -3.07 -3.97
C HIS A 448 -30.93 -1.55 -4.07
N ALA A 449 -29.83 -0.84 -4.32
CA ALA A 449 -29.86 0.61 -4.53
C ALA A 449 -30.68 1.00 -5.77
N LEU A 450 -30.58 0.23 -6.87
CA LEU A 450 -31.42 0.43 -8.06
C LEU A 450 -32.90 0.13 -7.78
N THR A 451 -33.20 -0.97 -7.10
CA THR A 451 -34.57 -1.34 -6.69
C THR A 451 -35.20 -0.25 -5.83
N ALA A 452 -34.48 0.22 -4.81
CA ALA A 452 -34.94 1.31 -3.93
C ALA A 452 -35.15 2.62 -4.70
N PHE A 453 -34.27 2.92 -5.67
CA PHE A 453 -34.42 4.07 -6.54
C PHE A 453 -35.72 4.01 -7.36
N HIS A 454 -35.96 2.91 -8.07
CA HIS A 454 -37.14 2.74 -8.91
C HIS A 454 -38.43 2.74 -8.10
N HIS A 455 -38.43 2.18 -6.88
CA HIS A 455 -39.58 2.29 -5.99
C HIS A 455 -39.85 3.73 -5.53
N GLY A 456 -38.81 4.52 -5.24
CA GLY A 456 -38.94 5.91 -4.83
C GLY A 456 -39.31 6.86 -5.98
N ALA A 457 -38.90 6.54 -7.20
CA ALA A 457 -39.16 7.33 -8.41
C ALA A 457 -39.52 6.43 -9.62
N PRO A 458 -40.73 5.85 -9.68
CA PRO A 458 -41.13 4.92 -10.75
C PRO A 458 -41.13 5.54 -12.15
N ASP A 459 -41.39 6.85 -12.24
CA ASP A 459 -41.43 7.62 -13.48
C ASP A 459 -40.02 7.99 -14.00
N GLU A 460 -38.96 7.78 -13.20
CA GLU A 460 -37.58 8.01 -13.61
C GLU A 460 -37.01 6.75 -14.31
N PRO A 461 -36.26 6.92 -15.42
CA PRO A 461 -35.69 5.80 -16.16
C PRO A 461 -34.57 5.09 -15.38
N GLY A 462 -34.03 5.70 -14.33
CA GLY A 462 -32.94 5.18 -13.51
C GLY A 462 -31.92 6.27 -13.16
N PRO A 463 -31.00 6.04 -12.20
CA PRO A 463 -29.94 6.99 -11.88
C PRO A 463 -28.81 6.95 -12.91
N ASP A 464 -28.03 8.03 -12.99
CA ASP A 464 -26.74 8.01 -13.68
C ASP A 464 -25.67 7.23 -12.87
N SER A 465 -24.55 6.90 -13.51
CA SER A 465 -23.45 6.13 -12.89
C SER A 465 -22.89 6.77 -11.62
N ALA A 466 -22.73 8.10 -11.59
CA ALA A 466 -22.15 8.80 -10.44
C ALA A 466 -23.15 8.87 -9.25
N ARG A 467 -24.44 9.03 -9.53
CA ARG A 467 -25.51 8.97 -8.54
C ARG A 467 -25.64 7.56 -7.97
N LEU A 468 -25.64 6.54 -8.81
CA LEU A 468 -25.71 5.15 -8.34
C LEU A 468 -24.50 4.76 -7.49
N ARG A 469 -23.29 5.19 -7.89
CA ARG A 469 -22.08 5.00 -7.08
C ARG A 469 -22.21 5.60 -5.69
N ARG A 470 -22.72 6.84 -5.57
CA ARG A 470 -22.91 7.48 -4.26
C ARG A 470 -23.92 6.74 -3.39
N MET A 471 -24.92 6.09 -4.00
CA MET A 471 -25.94 5.31 -3.30
C MET A 471 -25.41 3.95 -2.82
N ALA A 472 -24.65 3.24 -3.64
CA ALA A 472 -24.22 1.87 -3.36
C ALA A 472 -22.78 1.75 -2.83
N MET A 473 -21.85 2.57 -3.31
CA MET A 473 -20.41 2.46 -3.04
C MET A 473 -19.73 3.85 -2.91
N PRO A 474 -20.02 4.62 -1.83
CA PRO A 474 -19.54 5.99 -1.70
C PRO A 474 -18.03 6.13 -1.46
N VAL A 475 -17.35 5.09 -0.95
CA VAL A 475 -15.92 5.15 -0.54
C VAL A 475 -15.02 4.21 -1.36
N GLY A 476 -15.50 3.71 -2.51
CA GLY A 476 -14.70 2.82 -3.38
C GLY A 476 -13.98 3.54 -4.51
N SER A 477 -13.00 2.87 -5.14
CA SER A 477 -12.26 3.42 -6.29
C SER A 477 -13.10 3.44 -7.56
N ASP A 478 -12.77 4.35 -8.49
CA ASP A 478 -13.41 4.45 -9.81
C ASP A 478 -13.18 3.18 -10.64
N ALA A 479 -12.00 2.57 -10.50
CA ALA A 479 -11.63 1.32 -11.14
C ALA A 479 -12.55 0.17 -10.69
N LEU A 480 -12.72 -0.02 -9.38
CA LEU A 480 -13.63 -1.03 -8.84
C LEU A 480 -15.08 -0.76 -9.25
N TRP A 481 -15.52 0.50 -9.22
CA TRP A 481 -16.87 0.88 -9.65
C TRP A 481 -17.14 0.48 -11.10
N THR A 482 -16.19 0.78 -11.98
CA THR A 482 -16.29 0.45 -13.40
C THR A 482 -16.37 -1.06 -13.59
N ALA A 483 -15.54 -1.84 -12.90
CA ALA A 483 -15.58 -3.30 -12.97
C ALA A 483 -16.90 -3.90 -12.46
N VAL A 484 -17.47 -3.35 -11.38
CA VAL A 484 -18.79 -3.75 -10.85
C VAL A 484 -19.89 -3.52 -11.88
N LEU A 485 -19.95 -2.33 -12.49
CA LEU A 485 -20.94 -2.03 -13.52
C LEU A 485 -20.76 -2.91 -14.76
N ASP A 486 -19.52 -3.15 -15.17
CA ASP A 486 -19.22 -3.99 -16.32
C ASP A 486 -19.66 -5.44 -16.08
N HIS A 487 -19.46 -5.97 -14.88
CA HIS A 487 -19.93 -7.29 -14.50
C HIS A 487 -21.46 -7.37 -14.50
N LEU A 488 -22.14 -6.43 -13.86
CA LEU A 488 -23.61 -6.37 -13.82
C LEU A 488 -24.24 -6.26 -15.20
N GLN A 489 -23.62 -5.51 -16.12
CA GLN A 489 -24.09 -5.38 -17.49
C GLN A 489 -23.83 -6.64 -18.31
N ARG A 490 -22.65 -7.25 -18.17
CA ARG A 490 -22.33 -8.52 -18.85
C ARG A 490 -23.25 -9.65 -18.42
N ASP A 491 -23.61 -9.70 -17.15
CA ASP A 491 -24.51 -10.72 -16.60
C ASP A 491 -25.99 -10.37 -16.86
N GLY A 492 -26.28 -9.26 -17.54
CA GLY A 492 -27.64 -8.82 -17.87
C GLY A 492 -28.47 -8.44 -16.64
N ARG A 493 -27.83 -8.17 -15.49
CA ARG A 493 -28.48 -7.79 -14.21
C ARG A 493 -28.80 -6.30 -14.14
N VAL A 494 -28.03 -5.49 -14.87
CA VAL A 494 -28.27 -4.05 -15.03
C VAL A 494 -28.22 -3.69 -16.50
N ALA A 495 -29.24 -2.98 -16.97
CA ALA A 495 -29.30 -2.43 -18.31
C ALA A 495 -28.96 -0.93 -18.30
N ARG A 496 -28.59 -0.41 -19.47
CA ARG A 496 -28.22 1.00 -19.64
C ARG A 496 -28.89 1.59 -20.87
N ASN A 497 -29.66 2.66 -20.65
CA ASN A 497 -30.27 3.47 -21.70
C ASN A 497 -29.68 4.88 -21.64
N GLY A 498 -28.79 5.20 -22.58
CA GLY A 498 -28.04 6.46 -22.59
C GLY A 498 -27.20 6.64 -21.30
N PRO A 499 -27.39 7.71 -20.52
CA PRO A 499 -26.70 7.91 -19.25
C PRO A 499 -27.32 7.14 -18.07
N TRP A 500 -28.52 6.56 -18.24
CA TRP A 500 -29.32 5.99 -17.16
C TRP A 500 -29.07 4.49 -17.00
N LEU A 501 -28.89 4.06 -15.74
CA LEU A 501 -28.74 2.66 -15.36
C LEU A 501 -30.04 2.18 -14.72
N HIS A 502 -30.52 1.01 -15.09
CA HIS A 502 -31.76 0.47 -14.54
C HIS A 502 -31.76 -1.05 -14.47
N LEU A 503 -32.72 -1.62 -13.74
CA LEU A 503 -32.96 -3.05 -13.75
C LEU A 503 -33.58 -3.43 -15.10
N PRO A 504 -33.24 -4.57 -15.70
CA PRO A 504 -33.81 -5.02 -16.97
C PRO A 504 -35.34 -5.11 -16.95
N THR A 505 -35.92 -5.40 -15.78
CA THR A 505 -37.36 -5.47 -15.56
C THR A 505 -38.02 -4.10 -15.33
N HIS A 506 -37.24 -3.06 -15.04
CA HIS A 506 -37.77 -1.72 -14.85
C HIS A 506 -38.04 -1.07 -16.20
N THR A 507 -39.32 -0.81 -16.45
CA THR A 507 -39.78 0.09 -17.51
C THR A 507 -40.48 1.24 -16.83
N SER A 508 -40.12 2.48 -17.17
CA SER A 508 -40.77 3.66 -16.58
C SER A 508 -42.28 3.56 -16.84
N THR A 509 -43.07 3.35 -15.78
CA THR A 509 -44.50 3.11 -15.91
C THR A 509 -45.20 4.42 -16.26
N LEU A 510 -45.99 4.39 -17.33
CA LEU A 510 -46.93 5.47 -17.63
C LEU A 510 -48.19 5.23 -16.80
N ALA A 511 -48.80 6.27 -16.26
CA ALA A 511 -50.14 6.15 -15.67
C ALA A 511 -51.13 5.63 -16.72
N ASP A 512 -52.23 4.96 -16.34
CA ASP A 512 -53.16 4.35 -17.29
C ASP A 512 -53.66 5.33 -18.37
N ALA A 513 -53.94 6.57 -17.98
CA ALA A 513 -54.34 7.64 -18.89
C ALA A 513 -53.21 8.09 -19.85
N GLU A 514 -51.96 8.02 -19.41
CA GLU A 514 -50.78 8.31 -20.24
C GLU A 514 -50.47 7.14 -21.18
N SER A 515 -50.66 5.91 -20.73
CA SER A 515 -50.48 4.69 -21.53
C SER A 515 -51.50 4.63 -22.67
N ALA A 516 -52.78 4.93 -22.38
CA ALA A 516 -53.82 5.02 -23.40
C ALA A 516 -53.54 6.14 -24.42
N LEU A 517 -52.98 7.27 -23.99
CA LEU A 517 -52.58 8.34 -24.92
C LEU A 517 -51.32 7.96 -25.73
N ALA A 518 -50.35 7.26 -25.13
CA ALA A 518 -49.15 6.78 -25.82
C ALA A 518 -49.51 5.76 -26.92
N GLN A 519 -50.45 4.86 -26.66
CA GLN A 519 -50.96 3.89 -27.64
C GLN A 519 -51.60 4.57 -28.86
N ARG A 520 -52.16 5.78 -28.70
CA ARG A 520 -52.70 6.58 -29.82
C ARG A 520 -51.62 7.39 -30.54
N LEU A 521 -50.59 7.87 -29.83
CA LEU A 521 -49.55 8.75 -30.37
C LEU A 521 -48.42 8.01 -31.10
N LEU A 522 -47.95 6.87 -30.58
CA LEU A 522 -46.83 6.12 -31.15
C LEU A 522 -47.08 5.68 -32.61
N PRO A 523 -48.27 5.15 -32.98
CA PRO A 523 -48.57 4.81 -34.37
C PRO A 523 -48.54 6.01 -35.31
N LEU A 524 -48.99 7.20 -34.86
CA LEU A 524 -48.94 8.42 -35.67
C LEU A 524 -47.50 8.86 -35.96
N LEU A 525 -46.62 8.74 -34.97
CA LEU A 525 -45.19 9.00 -35.14
C LEU A 525 -44.54 7.97 -36.08
N GLN A 526 -44.95 6.71 -36.01
CA GLN A 526 -44.43 5.65 -36.87
C GLN A 526 -44.90 5.81 -38.33
N GLN A 527 -46.18 6.14 -38.54
CA GLN A 527 -46.78 6.40 -39.86
C GLN A 527 -46.19 7.65 -40.53
N GLY A 528 -45.74 8.64 -39.74
CA GLY A 528 -45.06 9.82 -40.24
C GLY A 528 -43.68 9.57 -40.87
N GLY A 529 -43.14 8.35 -40.77
CA GLY A 529 -41.88 7.99 -41.42
C GLY A 529 -40.71 8.90 -41.00
N PHE A 530 -40.06 9.51 -41.99
CA PHE A 530 -38.93 10.44 -41.77
C PHE A 530 -39.35 11.90 -41.56
N ASP A 531 -40.64 12.24 -41.68
CA ASP A 531 -41.18 13.57 -41.37
C ASP A 531 -42.42 13.47 -40.46
N PRO A 532 -42.24 13.12 -39.18
CA PRO A 532 -43.33 12.94 -38.24
C PRO A 532 -44.04 14.27 -37.91
N PRO A 533 -45.32 14.22 -37.48
CA PRO A 533 -46.07 15.39 -37.08
C PRO A 533 -45.45 16.09 -35.86
N TRP A 534 -45.61 17.41 -35.76
CA TRP A 534 -45.16 18.18 -34.59
C TRP A 534 -46.06 17.92 -33.38
N VAL A 535 -45.57 18.24 -32.17
CA VAL A 535 -46.36 18.12 -30.93
C VAL A 535 -47.72 18.83 -31.03
N ARG A 536 -47.77 20.02 -31.64
CA ARG A 536 -49.02 20.78 -31.86
C ARG A 536 -50.01 20.05 -32.77
N ASP A 537 -49.51 19.30 -33.74
CA ASP A 537 -50.33 18.60 -34.73
C ASP A 537 -50.86 17.30 -34.14
N LEU A 538 -50.02 16.60 -33.35
CA LEU A 538 -50.41 15.46 -32.52
C LEU A 538 -51.47 15.85 -31.47
N ALA A 539 -51.30 16.99 -30.82
CA ALA A 539 -52.25 17.52 -29.84
C ALA A 539 -53.63 17.79 -30.46
N ARG A 540 -53.66 18.43 -31.65
CA ARG A 540 -54.90 18.67 -32.40
C ARG A 540 -55.54 17.38 -32.89
N ALA A 541 -54.76 16.42 -33.38
CA ALA A 541 -55.26 15.16 -33.91
C ALA A 541 -55.88 14.25 -32.83
N GLN A 542 -55.46 14.40 -31.57
CA GLN A 542 -55.93 13.59 -30.45
C GLN A 542 -56.87 14.33 -29.49
N ASP A 543 -57.20 15.59 -29.77
CA ASP A 543 -57.99 16.48 -28.93
C ASP A 543 -57.46 16.58 -27.49
N GLU A 544 -56.16 16.83 -27.36
CA GLU A 544 -55.45 16.89 -26.07
C GLU A 544 -54.66 18.19 -25.90
N PRO A 545 -54.48 18.70 -24.66
CA PRO A 545 -53.65 19.89 -24.43
C PRO A 545 -52.20 19.66 -24.89
N GLU A 546 -51.63 20.64 -25.60
CA GLU A 546 -50.27 20.55 -26.15
C GLU A 546 -49.22 20.24 -25.08
N GLU A 547 -49.35 20.84 -23.89
CA GLU A 547 -48.44 20.60 -22.78
C GLU A 547 -48.53 19.17 -22.24
N ARG A 548 -49.72 18.56 -22.25
CA ARG A 548 -49.93 17.16 -21.84
C ARG A 548 -49.24 16.21 -22.81
N VAL A 549 -49.39 16.44 -24.13
CA VAL A 549 -48.71 15.66 -25.17
C VAL A 549 -47.18 15.83 -25.08
N ARG A 550 -46.70 17.06 -24.84
CA ARG A 550 -45.27 17.34 -24.65
C ARG A 550 -44.70 16.59 -23.45
N GLN A 551 -45.38 16.62 -22.31
CA GLN A 551 -44.95 15.93 -21.10
C GLN A 551 -44.90 14.41 -21.30
N LEU A 552 -45.91 13.84 -21.96
CA LEU A 552 -45.93 12.43 -22.31
C LEU A 552 -44.80 12.05 -23.28
N LEU A 553 -44.56 12.83 -24.33
CA LEU A 553 -43.46 12.56 -25.28
C LEU A 553 -42.09 12.70 -24.62
N ARG A 554 -41.94 13.56 -23.60
CA ARG A 554 -40.73 13.59 -22.76
C ARG A 554 -40.59 12.34 -21.88
N LYS A 555 -41.70 11.78 -21.37
CA LYS A 555 -41.69 10.49 -20.67
C LYS A 555 -41.32 9.34 -21.62
N LEU A 556 -41.91 9.31 -22.82
CA LEU A 556 -41.58 8.34 -23.87
C LEU A 556 -40.12 8.47 -24.36
N LEU A 557 -39.58 9.70 -24.42
CA LEU A 557 -38.17 9.95 -24.72
C LEU A 557 -37.26 9.32 -23.66
N ARG A 558 -37.61 9.45 -22.38
CA ARG A 558 -36.86 8.82 -21.27
C ARG A 558 -37.00 7.30 -21.27
N ARG A 559 -38.18 6.77 -21.62
CA ARG A 559 -38.46 5.33 -21.70
C ARG A 559 -37.72 4.67 -22.85
N GLY A 560 -37.53 5.41 -23.93
CA GLY A 560 -36.83 4.91 -25.08
C GLY A 560 -37.68 4.79 -26.36
N ASP A 561 -38.96 5.12 -26.32
CA ASP A 561 -39.84 4.84 -27.46
C ASP A 561 -39.71 5.87 -28.58
N VAL A 562 -39.23 7.08 -28.23
CA VAL A 562 -39.07 8.20 -29.16
C VAL A 562 -37.73 8.90 -28.94
N ALA A 563 -37.27 9.63 -29.95
CA ALA A 563 -36.08 10.49 -29.88
C ALA A 563 -36.42 11.92 -30.28
N GLN A 564 -35.89 12.89 -29.55
CA GLN A 564 -36.12 14.31 -29.82
C GLN A 564 -35.02 14.89 -30.71
N VAL A 565 -35.35 15.13 -31.98
CA VAL A 565 -34.41 15.73 -32.95
C VAL A 565 -34.28 17.24 -32.67
N VAL A 566 -35.41 17.94 -32.60
CA VAL A 566 -35.50 19.37 -32.22
C VAL A 566 -36.66 19.61 -31.26
N LYS A 567 -36.72 20.82 -30.69
CA LYS A 567 -37.81 21.22 -29.78
C LYS A 567 -39.18 20.95 -30.44
N ASP A 568 -40.04 20.24 -29.73
CA ASP A 568 -41.40 19.87 -30.15
C ASP A 568 -41.50 18.99 -31.42
N LEU A 569 -40.40 18.29 -31.76
CA LEU A 569 -40.38 17.28 -32.82
C LEU A 569 -39.73 15.98 -32.33
N PHE A 570 -40.54 14.93 -32.27
CA PHE A 570 -40.16 13.61 -31.79
C PHE A 570 -40.29 12.59 -32.91
N TYR A 571 -39.35 11.66 -32.99
CA TYR A 571 -39.33 10.58 -33.94
C TYR A 571 -39.55 9.26 -33.23
N HIS A 572 -40.27 8.33 -33.86
CA HIS A 572 -40.35 6.96 -33.36
C HIS A 572 -38.96 6.30 -33.40
N ARG A 573 -38.62 5.50 -32.38
CA ARG A 573 -37.32 4.81 -32.26
C ARG A 573 -36.89 4.11 -33.54
N ASP A 574 -37.80 3.35 -34.15
CA ASP A 574 -37.50 2.57 -35.36
C ASP A 574 -37.15 3.45 -36.56
N GLN A 575 -37.74 4.64 -36.67
CA GLN A 575 -37.44 5.58 -37.75
C GLN A 575 -36.06 6.21 -37.57
N VAL A 576 -35.65 6.49 -36.33
CA VAL A 576 -34.29 6.96 -36.04
C VAL A 576 -33.26 5.87 -36.32
N ARG A 577 -33.56 4.60 -36.02
CA ARG A 577 -32.71 3.46 -36.39
C ARG A 577 -32.52 3.36 -37.90
N ALA A 578 -33.60 3.53 -38.67
CA ALA A 578 -33.53 3.52 -40.13
C ALA A 578 -32.71 4.69 -40.68
N LEU A 579 -32.89 5.90 -40.15
CA LEU A 579 -32.09 7.08 -40.50
C LEU A 579 -30.61 6.92 -40.16
N ALA A 580 -30.29 6.30 -39.01
CA ALA A 580 -28.92 6.03 -38.60
C ALA A 580 -28.24 5.02 -39.55
N ARG A 581 -28.91 3.92 -39.90
CA ARG A 581 -28.42 2.95 -40.90
C ARG A 581 -28.16 3.61 -42.25
N LEU A 582 -29.10 4.43 -42.72
CA LEU A 582 -28.93 5.19 -43.95
C LEU A 582 -27.72 6.14 -43.88
N ALA A 583 -27.54 6.85 -42.76
CA ALA A 583 -26.40 7.73 -42.56
C ALA A 583 -25.06 6.96 -42.58
N ALA A 584 -25.01 5.77 -41.97
CA ALA A 584 -23.83 4.92 -42.01
C ALA A 584 -23.51 4.41 -43.42
N ASP A 585 -24.53 3.94 -44.15
CA ASP A 585 -24.38 3.48 -45.53
C ASP A 585 -23.87 4.61 -46.44
N LEU A 586 -24.33 5.84 -46.24
CA LEU A 586 -23.88 7.01 -46.99
C LEU A 586 -22.46 7.45 -46.58
N ALA A 587 -22.11 7.35 -45.30
CA ALA A 587 -20.76 7.65 -44.83
C ALA A 587 -19.71 6.67 -45.38
N ALA A 588 -20.10 5.44 -45.72
CA ALA A 588 -19.23 4.44 -46.34
C ALA A 588 -19.01 4.66 -47.86
N ARG A 589 -19.79 5.54 -48.50
CA ARG A 589 -19.66 5.85 -49.93
C ARG A 589 -18.56 6.89 -50.19
N PRO A 590 -17.96 6.90 -51.40
CA PRO A 590 -16.92 7.89 -51.76
C PRO A 590 -17.37 9.36 -51.64
N GLU A 591 -18.67 9.62 -51.83
CA GLU A 591 -19.27 10.96 -51.73
C GLU A 591 -19.39 11.46 -50.27
N GLY A 592 -19.26 10.56 -49.30
CA GLY A 592 -19.38 10.83 -47.87
C GLY A 592 -20.78 11.28 -47.44
N LEU A 593 -20.95 11.41 -46.12
CA LEU A 593 -22.20 11.91 -45.53
C LEU A 593 -22.19 13.44 -45.49
N ASN A 594 -22.97 14.08 -46.35
CA ASN A 594 -23.19 15.53 -46.34
C ASN A 594 -24.70 15.86 -46.42
N ALA A 595 -25.06 17.12 -46.16
CA ALA A 595 -26.46 17.54 -46.08
C ALA A 595 -27.25 17.39 -47.40
N ALA A 596 -26.59 17.48 -48.57
CA ALA A 596 -27.25 17.32 -49.86
C ALA A 596 -27.54 15.84 -50.16
N VAL A 597 -26.54 14.98 -49.99
CA VAL A 597 -26.65 13.53 -50.18
C VAL A 597 -27.65 12.92 -49.20
N PHE A 598 -27.63 13.35 -47.93
CA PHE A 598 -28.58 12.88 -46.92
C PHE A 598 -30.02 13.33 -47.21
N ARG A 599 -30.21 14.56 -47.69
CA ARG A 599 -31.51 15.07 -48.14
C ARG A 599 -32.07 14.20 -49.28
N ASP A 600 -31.25 13.93 -50.29
CA ASP A 600 -31.68 13.20 -51.49
C ASP A 600 -32.01 11.73 -51.15
N ALA A 601 -31.26 11.13 -50.24
CA ALA A 601 -31.50 9.76 -49.77
C ALA A 601 -32.73 9.62 -48.85
N THR A 602 -33.09 10.67 -48.09
CA THR A 602 -34.23 10.65 -47.16
C THR A 602 -35.53 11.17 -47.78
N GLY A 603 -35.46 11.86 -48.92
CA GLY A 603 -36.61 12.54 -49.53
C GLY A 603 -37.11 13.75 -48.73
N LEU A 604 -36.35 14.20 -47.72
CA LEU A 604 -36.73 15.29 -46.83
C LEU A 604 -36.32 16.66 -47.38
N GLY A 605 -36.91 17.73 -46.84
CA GLY A 605 -36.44 19.09 -47.11
C GLY A 605 -35.04 19.35 -46.52
N ARG A 606 -34.26 20.24 -47.14
CA ARG A 606 -32.89 20.63 -46.69
C ARG A 606 -32.82 20.98 -45.21
N LYS A 607 -33.81 21.72 -44.69
CA LYS A 607 -33.88 22.11 -43.28
C LYS A 607 -33.99 20.89 -42.35
N ARG A 608 -34.79 19.89 -42.72
CA ARG A 608 -35.01 18.70 -41.89
C ARG A 608 -33.80 17.77 -41.90
N ALA A 609 -33.19 17.57 -43.07
CA ALA A 609 -31.96 16.80 -43.22
C ALA A 609 -30.84 17.35 -42.31
N ILE A 610 -30.66 18.68 -42.27
CA ILE A 610 -29.67 19.33 -41.39
C ILE A 610 -29.99 19.08 -39.91
N GLN A 611 -31.25 19.24 -39.49
CA GLN A 611 -31.66 19.02 -38.09
C GLN A 611 -31.37 17.59 -37.61
N ILE A 612 -31.56 16.58 -38.47
CA ILE A 612 -31.26 15.18 -38.16
C ILE A 612 -29.75 14.95 -38.05
N LEU A 613 -28.95 15.52 -38.96
CA LEU A 613 -27.49 15.42 -38.90
C LEU A 613 -26.93 16.12 -37.65
N GLU A 614 -27.45 17.30 -37.29
CA GLU A 614 -27.10 17.98 -36.04
C GLU A 614 -27.50 17.18 -34.80
N PHE A 615 -28.62 16.46 -34.85
CA PHE A 615 -29.01 15.52 -33.80
C PHE A 615 -27.99 14.38 -33.68
N PHE A 616 -27.58 13.75 -34.79
CA PHE A 616 -26.55 12.70 -34.77
C PHE A 616 -25.20 13.19 -34.27
N ASP A 617 -24.83 14.44 -34.57
CA ASP A 617 -23.64 15.05 -34.00
C ASP A 617 -23.78 15.26 -32.48
N ARG A 618 -24.95 15.73 -32.02
CA ARG A 618 -25.23 16.00 -30.60
C ARG A 618 -25.21 14.72 -29.75
N VAL A 619 -25.75 13.62 -30.26
CA VAL A 619 -25.72 12.31 -29.56
C VAL A 619 -24.38 11.57 -29.76
N GLY A 620 -23.45 12.17 -30.51
CA GLY A 620 -22.12 11.61 -30.74
C GLY A 620 -22.10 10.39 -31.65
N TYR A 621 -23.12 10.19 -32.49
CA TYR A 621 -23.12 9.17 -33.53
C TYR A 621 -22.23 9.58 -34.70
N THR A 622 -22.39 10.82 -35.15
CA THR A 622 -21.52 11.45 -36.15
C THR A 622 -20.71 12.59 -35.53
N ARG A 623 -19.71 13.06 -36.27
CA ARG A 623 -19.02 14.31 -35.98
C ARG A 623 -18.87 15.09 -37.27
N ARG A 624 -19.39 16.32 -37.30
CA ARG A 624 -19.16 17.24 -38.40
C ARG A 624 -17.68 17.62 -38.49
N VAL A 625 -17.11 17.42 -39.68
CA VAL A 625 -15.78 17.87 -40.10
C VAL A 625 -15.97 18.62 -41.41
N ARG A 626 -15.87 19.95 -41.35
CA ARG A 626 -16.17 20.87 -42.46
C ARG A 626 -17.60 20.66 -42.99
N ASP A 627 -17.74 20.19 -44.22
CA ASP A 627 -19.02 19.97 -44.92
C ASP A 627 -19.50 18.50 -44.89
N THR A 628 -18.73 17.63 -44.23
CA THR A 628 -19.00 16.19 -44.12
C THR A 628 -19.19 15.77 -42.66
N HIS A 629 -19.92 14.68 -42.44
CA HIS A 629 -20.13 14.07 -41.13
C HIS A 629 -19.44 12.69 -41.10
N LEU A 630 -18.55 12.49 -40.15
CA LEU A 630 -17.82 11.22 -39.98
C LEU A 630 -18.47 10.38 -38.87
N LEU A 631 -18.57 9.07 -39.07
CA LEU A 631 -19.01 8.14 -38.03
C LEU A 631 -17.96 8.06 -36.90
N ARG A 632 -18.41 7.94 -35.66
CA ARG A 632 -17.52 7.70 -34.50
C ARG A 632 -17.54 6.21 -34.14
N PRO A 633 -16.44 5.45 -34.37
CA PRO A 633 -16.41 4.01 -34.12
C PRO A 633 -16.54 3.65 -32.63
N GLU A 634 -16.22 4.57 -31.72
CA GLU A 634 -16.34 4.40 -30.27
C GLU A 634 -17.70 4.84 -29.71
N SER A 635 -18.63 5.24 -30.58
CA SER A 635 -19.99 5.58 -30.19
C SER A 635 -20.76 4.32 -29.83
N ALA A 636 -21.60 4.39 -28.79
CA ALA A 636 -22.54 3.32 -28.44
C ALA A 636 -23.39 2.86 -29.64
N TYR A 637 -23.59 3.73 -30.63
CA TYR A 637 -24.32 3.44 -31.87
C TYR A 637 -23.51 2.71 -32.95
N ALA A 638 -22.17 2.71 -32.90
CA ALA A 638 -21.33 1.99 -33.86
C ALA A 638 -21.18 0.50 -33.48
N ALA A 639 -21.26 0.17 -32.19
CA ALA A 639 -21.26 -1.20 -31.67
C ALA A 639 -22.59 -1.96 -31.91
N MET A 640 -23.62 -1.27 -32.40
CA MET A 640 -24.99 -1.78 -32.62
C MET A 640 -25.18 -2.70 -33.82
N GLN A 641 -24.10 -3.21 -34.43
CA GLN A 641 -24.22 -4.22 -35.50
C GLN A 641 -24.65 -5.60 -34.99
N ALA A 642 -24.79 -5.80 -33.67
CA ALA A 642 -25.49 -6.95 -33.09
C ALA A 642 -26.23 -6.57 -31.78
N ASP A 643 -27.56 -6.49 -31.83
CA ASP A 643 -28.53 -6.68 -30.73
C ASP A 643 -28.64 -5.76 -29.49
N ALA A 644 -28.07 -4.54 -29.46
CA ALA A 644 -28.37 -3.57 -28.37
C ALA A 644 -29.14 -2.34 -28.85
N GLU A 645 -30.19 -1.94 -28.11
CA GLU A 645 -31.14 -0.88 -28.47
C GLU A 645 -30.57 0.56 -28.37
N PRO A 646 -30.86 1.48 -29.32
CA PRO A 646 -30.50 2.88 -29.21
C PRO A 646 -31.68 3.65 -28.65
N VAL A 647 -31.54 4.29 -27.49
CA VAL A 647 -32.39 5.44 -27.22
C VAL A 647 -31.70 6.57 -26.45
N SER A 648 -31.84 7.75 -27.05
CA SER A 648 -31.57 9.13 -26.63
C SER A 648 -30.17 9.46 -26.13
#